data_AF-A0A8H3DLE1-F1
#
_entry.id   AF-A0A8H3DLE1-F1
#
_cell.length_a   1.000
_cell.length_b   1.000
_cell.length_c   1.000
_cell.angle_alpha   90.00
_cell.angle_beta   90.00
_cell.angle_gamma   90.00
#
_symmetry.space_group_name_H-M   'P 1'
#
loop_
_entity.id
_entity.type
_entity.pdbx_description
1 polymer ?
#
loop_
_entity_poly.entity_id
_entity_poly.type
_entity_poly.pdbx_seq_one_letter_code
_entity_poly.pdbx_strand_id
1 'polypeptide(L)'
;MSDTPRACPLTTILYDPEADGFYLLKRHYARLVAAAKDLLPELDRVPKFEELVETLWRCVDMLGRDVRQRVRVVMDLNGQYHITATQLSKTTTRQLPLRLDTVPTPVAPLASHKSTARDTYEMARTRVHADYASNGPLCVKPFDVLMWNPSGDITETSIANFAVHLRGSELLSAVPDWSRGPQELAKGVYVTPSLSKGLIAGVMRAELLENGTIVEGTITKEDLLRYAQSPNSYTTVCFNAVRGLYPVCLTGILPELHQSQFGHLQDDKQSCSAPHNLTIPTRAKPSGLHINDTTPNTTPALTPVSSSRQSNSSSPPRTHSEIHVIPEAYPPLVKSISSTPFPWRRGVIIDCYDSYTNNLLQLFEQDYQSPTSPPADFDAILSAHVAVIRADQTSWSEFRSQILPNIDFVILSPGPGSPHVPADIGVGGDLLLAMTSEDSGIQPVPVLGICLGHQALAALLGGKVVPAGELVHGRNVPIQHNGQSIFKGLNPERVLHQVRYNSLTVDHASLPSQLDVIATNPDDGEVMGLQHKTLPLYSVQFHPESIYSRRSNHGVDAGKHILRNFMDIVDDFWASNGRPERLPLPLNIRKLCVLNTVYSALDESRPAGDKTKTGSRRDPIYSVRRHDIGSLVPSFARNRLDLVFEATVYSSTKAFFWLDSAAAAPGDNFARFSYMGPTSLDRCISYDLASDRVTYGSDKSVQLEQGGTFWSWMDRVQSDLASLVNLEEGPEGLQCGFVGYFGYEMKAGALPGYDRASIENPSTSQPPDAQFMFADRLIAYDHWNKTWFALGLVRNETENHDRSLLEQEMGLQVGMSGSEFTSWIGEIEQKLSNLADTGEPAIPSSHTEPLPLSFTYNSTSDAYKSAIQACQSQIADGNSYELCLTGQYTASARDQNLDYWAIYKHFRIQNPASHATFISFPATQTTIMSCSPELFIRFDGANGRQAVMKPIKGTLKRSKCKCGGLCKLPACGPRKAECDTARYKVDEERVRAFVNDPKETAENLMIADLIRANLIEFCGASSVDVPKLFALETYENVYSLVSTVTGEILPSVGTVEGVRRCFPPGSMTGAPKLRSVQILEGLETSARRGIYSGCLGFLSLNNRAVFSVVIRTLIAHQDQLTYGAGGAITWLSDVNGEWDEVVLKARSVLKDRVSK
;
A
#
# COMPACT_ATOMS: atom_id res chain seq x y z
N MET A 1 -26.11 -32.41 -1.49
CA MET A 1 -26.41 -31.64 -0.26
C MET A 1 -25.26 -30.65 -0.08
N SER A 2 -25.57 -29.41 0.21
CA SER A 2 -24.68 -28.24 0.13
C SER A 2 -23.56 -28.26 1.19
N ASP A 3 -22.30 -28.26 0.77
CA ASP A 3 -21.13 -27.96 1.61
C ASP A 3 -21.10 -26.46 1.94
N THR A 4 -21.92 -26.07 2.90
CA THR A 4 -21.77 -24.79 3.59
C THR A 4 -20.82 -25.04 4.77
N PRO A 5 -19.76 -24.24 4.97
CA PRO A 5 -18.87 -24.43 6.11
C PRO A 5 -19.67 -24.36 7.41
N ARG A 6 -19.68 -25.46 8.18
CA ARG A 6 -20.39 -25.54 9.48
C ARG A 6 -19.76 -24.52 10.45
N ALA A 7 -20.60 -23.71 11.10
CA ALA A 7 -20.13 -22.71 12.06
C ALA A 7 -19.66 -23.36 13.37
N CYS A 8 -18.51 -22.91 13.87
CA CYS A 8 -17.90 -23.44 15.09
C CYS A 8 -18.18 -22.54 16.31
N PRO A 9 -18.47 -23.10 17.50
CA PRO A 9 -18.61 -22.33 18.74
C PRO A 9 -17.35 -21.50 19.08
N LEU A 10 -17.55 -20.27 19.54
CA LEU A 10 -16.46 -19.34 19.82
C LEU A 10 -16.69 -18.53 21.11
N THR A 11 -15.62 -18.30 21.87
CA THR A 11 -15.60 -17.34 22.98
C THR A 11 -14.31 -16.51 22.99
N THR A 12 -14.34 -15.38 23.70
CA THR A 12 -13.16 -14.51 23.87
C THR A 12 -13.12 -14.05 25.31
N ILE A 13 -11.97 -14.24 25.95
CA ILE A 13 -11.74 -14.16 27.39
C ILE A 13 -10.63 -13.15 27.64
N LEU A 14 -10.74 -12.36 28.71
CA LEU A 14 -9.63 -11.54 29.22
C LEU A 14 -8.79 -12.39 30.16
N TYR A 15 -7.48 -12.41 29.94
CA TYR A 15 -6.52 -12.75 30.97
C TYR A 15 -5.96 -11.45 31.55
N ASP A 16 -6.07 -11.28 32.87
CA ASP A 16 -5.58 -10.10 33.56
C ASP A 16 -4.55 -10.49 34.64
N PRO A 17 -3.27 -10.09 34.50
CA PRO A 17 -2.21 -10.41 35.46
C PRO A 17 -2.49 -9.84 36.85
N GLU A 18 -3.15 -8.69 36.95
CA GLU A 18 -3.45 -8.03 38.22
C GLU A 18 -4.58 -8.71 39.00
N ALA A 19 -5.43 -9.47 38.30
CA ALA A 19 -6.52 -10.25 38.88
C ALA A 19 -6.20 -11.74 38.99
N ASP A 20 -4.95 -12.13 38.69
CA ASP A 20 -4.40 -13.49 38.76
C ASP A 20 -5.28 -14.54 38.06
N GLY A 21 -5.75 -14.25 36.83
CA GLY A 21 -6.46 -15.27 36.05
C GLY A 21 -7.35 -14.78 34.89
N PHE A 22 -8.15 -15.74 34.42
CA PHE A 22 -9.11 -15.56 33.32
C PHE A 22 -10.44 -15.01 33.82
N TYR A 23 -10.80 -13.81 33.37
CA TYR A 23 -12.05 -13.15 33.74
C TYR A 23 -13.26 -13.99 33.32
N LEU A 24 -14.17 -14.26 34.26
CA LEU A 24 -15.43 -15.00 34.07
C LEU A 24 -15.30 -16.38 33.40
N LEU A 25 -14.18 -17.07 33.59
CA LEU A 25 -13.86 -18.31 32.86
C LEU A 25 -14.98 -19.37 32.90
N LYS A 26 -15.59 -19.62 34.06
CA LYS A 26 -16.69 -20.60 34.20
C LYS A 26 -17.90 -20.25 33.32
N ARG A 27 -18.24 -18.96 33.18
CA ARG A 27 -19.34 -18.50 32.31
C ARG A 27 -18.96 -18.61 30.84
N HIS A 28 -17.71 -18.31 30.49
CA HIS A 28 -17.21 -18.50 29.13
C HIS A 28 -17.25 -19.97 28.71
N TYR A 29 -16.89 -20.90 29.60
CA TYR A 29 -17.04 -22.33 29.37
C TYR A 29 -18.50 -22.74 29.20
N ALA A 30 -19.39 -22.35 30.14
CA ALA A 30 -20.80 -22.69 30.04
C ALA A 30 -21.44 -22.22 28.73
N ARG A 31 -21.12 -21.00 28.27
CA ARG A 31 -21.58 -20.49 26.97
C ARG A 31 -21.02 -21.30 25.80
N LEU A 32 -19.75 -21.66 25.84
CA LEU A 32 -19.10 -22.44 24.78
C LEU A 32 -19.72 -23.84 24.67
N VAL A 33 -20.03 -24.48 25.81
CA VAL A 33 -20.73 -25.76 25.88
C VAL A 33 -22.16 -25.66 25.35
N ALA A 34 -22.89 -24.60 25.71
CA ALA A 34 -24.25 -24.37 25.19
C ALA A 34 -24.25 -24.19 23.67
N ALA A 35 -23.31 -23.40 23.14
CA ALA A 35 -23.13 -23.23 21.70
C ALA A 35 -22.73 -24.52 21.00
N ALA A 36 -21.89 -25.36 21.62
CA ALA A 36 -21.50 -26.65 21.07
C ALA A 36 -22.68 -27.61 20.93
N LYS A 37 -23.58 -27.67 21.92
CA LYS A 37 -24.77 -28.53 21.85
C LYS A 37 -25.69 -28.17 20.68
N ASP A 38 -25.82 -26.88 20.38
CA ASP A 38 -26.73 -26.40 19.35
C ASP A 38 -26.10 -26.38 17.96
N LEU A 39 -24.80 -26.05 17.86
CA LEU A 39 -24.08 -25.95 16.58
C LEU A 39 -23.49 -27.29 16.13
N LEU A 40 -23.18 -28.19 17.07
CA LEU A 40 -22.49 -29.47 16.84
C LEU A 40 -23.27 -30.64 17.49
N PRO A 41 -24.51 -30.93 17.06
CA PRO A 41 -25.34 -31.96 17.68
C PRO A 41 -24.78 -33.38 17.50
N GLU A 42 -23.87 -33.58 16.55
CA GLU A 42 -23.19 -34.85 16.25
C GLU A 42 -21.93 -35.08 17.12
N LEU A 43 -21.59 -34.15 18.03
CA LEU A 43 -20.39 -34.26 18.85
C LEU A 43 -20.57 -35.29 19.99
N ASP A 44 -19.81 -36.39 19.92
CA ASP A 44 -19.89 -37.52 20.88
C ASP A 44 -19.62 -37.12 22.34
N ARG A 45 -18.76 -36.13 22.57
CA ARG A 45 -18.43 -35.61 23.90
C ARG A 45 -18.00 -34.15 23.85
N VAL A 46 -18.57 -33.33 24.74
CA VAL A 46 -18.06 -31.99 25.01
C VAL A 46 -16.87 -32.06 25.99
N PRO A 47 -15.72 -31.42 25.71
CA PRO A 47 -14.56 -31.43 26.59
C PRO A 47 -14.87 -30.88 27.99
N LYS A 48 -14.15 -31.37 28.99
CA LYS A 48 -14.34 -30.95 30.39
C LYS A 48 -13.77 -29.55 30.67
N PHE A 49 -14.22 -28.92 31.74
CA PHE A 49 -13.77 -27.58 32.14
C PHE A 49 -12.26 -27.54 32.39
N GLU A 50 -11.72 -28.59 33.00
CA GLU A 50 -10.30 -28.72 33.32
C GLU A 50 -9.43 -28.73 32.05
N GLU A 51 -9.92 -29.36 30.98
CA GLU A 51 -9.24 -29.42 29.67
C GLU A 51 -9.16 -28.02 29.03
N LEU A 52 -10.22 -27.21 29.17
CA LEU A 52 -10.19 -25.81 28.74
C LEU A 52 -9.20 -24.99 29.57
N VAL A 53 -9.22 -25.13 30.91
CA VAL A 53 -8.34 -24.39 31.83
C VAL A 53 -6.88 -24.69 31.52
N GLU A 54 -6.53 -25.96 31.31
CA GLU A 54 -5.17 -26.37 30.97
C GLU A 54 -4.72 -25.77 29.63
N THR A 55 -5.58 -25.84 28.61
CA THR A 55 -5.28 -25.28 27.28
C THR A 55 -5.14 -23.75 27.33
N LEU A 56 -5.94 -23.08 28.15
CA LEU A 56 -5.89 -21.64 28.35
C LEU A 56 -4.59 -21.19 29.03
N TRP A 57 -4.17 -21.86 30.10
CA TRP A 57 -2.92 -21.55 30.78
C TRP A 57 -1.71 -21.79 29.87
N ARG A 58 -1.69 -22.91 29.13
CA ARG A 58 -0.66 -23.16 28.11
C ARG A 58 -0.60 -22.01 27.10
N CYS A 59 -1.74 -21.46 26.68
CA CYS A 59 -1.80 -20.36 25.73
C CYS A 59 -1.33 -19.01 26.29
N VAL A 60 -1.71 -18.68 27.53
CA VAL A 60 -1.30 -17.43 28.19
C VAL A 60 0.19 -17.43 28.54
N ASP A 61 0.72 -18.58 28.94
CA ASP A 61 2.14 -18.77 29.25
C ASP A 61 3.03 -18.44 28.05
N MET A 62 2.51 -18.62 26.83
CA MET A 62 3.23 -18.29 25.60
C MET A 62 3.51 -16.79 25.42
N LEU A 63 2.67 -15.90 25.96
CA LEU A 63 2.83 -14.45 25.84
C LEU A 63 3.35 -13.77 27.12
N GLY A 64 3.50 -14.51 28.21
CA GLY A 64 3.90 -14.00 29.52
C GLY A 64 2.71 -13.72 30.44
N ARG A 65 2.75 -14.30 31.66
CA ARG A 65 1.69 -14.17 32.69
C ARG A 65 1.59 -12.78 33.31
N ASP A 66 2.58 -11.92 33.09
CA ASP A 66 2.64 -10.54 33.52
C ASP A 66 1.97 -9.57 32.52
N VAL A 67 1.57 -10.09 31.36
CA VAL A 67 0.95 -9.31 30.29
C VAL A 67 -0.56 -9.50 30.30
N ARG A 68 -1.32 -8.41 30.12
CA ARG A 68 -2.77 -8.46 29.94
C ARG A 68 -3.10 -8.92 28.51
N GLN A 69 -3.93 -9.95 28.38
CA GLN A 69 -4.14 -10.63 27.09
C GLN A 69 -5.62 -10.82 26.73
N ARG A 70 -5.92 -10.71 25.44
CA ARG A 70 -7.19 -11.16 24.85
C ARG A 70 -7.00 -12.58 24.32
N VAL A 71 -7.74 -13.52 24.88
CA VAL A 71 -7.64 -14.96 24.58
C VAL A 71 -8.91 -15.42 23.87
N ARG A 72 -8.81 -15.80 22.59
CA ARG A 72 -9.92 -16.27 21.75
C ARG A 72 -9.90 -17.80 21.70
N VAL A 73 -11.02 -18.44 22.01
CA VAL A 73 -11.18 -19.90 22.05
C VAL A 73 -12.25 -20.31 21.04
N VAL A 74 -11.89 -21.09 20.03
CA VAL A 74 -12.81 -21.75 19.08
C VAL A 74 -12.89 -23.23 19.44
N MET A 75 -14.09 -23.82 19.45
CA MET A 75 -14.25 -25.27 19.51
C MET A 75 -14.51 -25.78 18.10
N ASP A 76 -13.69 -26.71 17.60
CA ASP A 76 -13.90 -27.30 16.28
C ASP A 76 -14.99 -28.39 16.27
N LEU A 77 -15.21 -28.96 15.08
CA LEU A 77 -16.24 -30.00 14.85
C LEU A 77 -15.97 -31.30 15.64
N ASN A 78 -14.73 -31.54 16.07
CA ASN A 78 -14.32 -32.69 16.85
C ASN A 78 -14.29 -32.40 18.36
N GLY A 79 -14.74 -31.20 18.77
CA GLY A 79 -14.75 -30.76 20.14
C GLY A 79 -13.39 -30.25 20.64
N GLN A 80 -12.37 -30.09 19.80
CA GLN A 80 -11.06 -29.60 20.27
C GLN A 80 -11.03 -28.07 20.38
N TYR A 81 -10.28 -27.56 21.37
CA TYR A 81 -10.12 -26.12 21.59
C TYR A 81 -8.93 -25.55 20.81
N HIS A 82 -9.21 -24.64 19.90
CA HIS A 82 -8.22 -23.80 19.21
C HIS A 82 -8.16 -22.43 19.90
N ILE A 83 -7.06 -22.17 20.61
CA ILE A 83 -6.88 -20.97 21.43
C ILE A 83 -5.83 -20.06 20.82
N THR A 84 -6.17 -18.78 20.65
CA THR A 84 -5.25 -17.73 20.20
C THR A 84 -5.23 -16.60 21.22
N ALA A 85 -4.06 -16.28 21.74
CA ALA A 85 -3.87 -15.14 22.66
C ALA A 85 -3.19 -13.98 21.92
N THR A 86 -3.57 -12.75 22.27
CA THR A 86 -2.99 -11.51 21.73
C THR A 86 -2.85 -10.51 22.87
N GLN A 87 -1.73 -9.78 22.94
CA GLN A 87 -1.55 -8.73 23.95
C GLN A 87 -2.64 -7.66 23.83
N LEU A 88 -3.17 -7.21 24.97
CA LEU A 88 -4.19 -6.18 25.05
C LEU A 88 -3.66 -4.97 25.82
N SER A 89 -3.52 -3.83 25.15
CA SER A 89 -3.12 -2.58 25.79
C SER A 89 -4.15 -2.12 26.83
N LYS A 90 -3.70 -1.49 27.92
CA LYS A 90 -4.59 -0.85 28.90
C LYS A 90 -5.36 0.26 28.19
N THR A 91 -6.69 0.18 28.22
CA THR A 91 -7.56 1.17 27.57
C THR A 91 -7.51 2.45 28.40
N THR A 92 -7.02 3.54 27.83
CA THR A 92 -7.17 4.88 28.42
C THR A 92 -8.64 5.28 28.35
N THR A 93 -9.14 5.90 29.43
CA THR A 93 -10.55 6.31 29.63
C THR A 93 -10.95 7.47 28.69
N ARG A 94 -10.90 7.24 27.38
CA ARG A 94 -11.40 8.16 26.35
C ARG A 94 -12.70 7.60 25.78
N GLN A 95 -13.67 8.47 25.50
CA GLN A 95 -14.90 8.07 24.80
C GLN A 95 -14.55 7.58 23.39
N LEU A 96 -15.07 6.41 22.99
CA LEU A 96 -14.77 5.81 21.69
C LEU A 96 -15.88 6.11 20.67
N PRO A 97 -15.53 6.45 19.41
CA PRO A 97 -16.51 6.78 18.38
C PRO A 97 -17.24 5.52 17.89
N LEU A 98 -18.57 5.50 17.97
CA LEU A 98 -19.45 4.44 17.53
C LEU A 98 -20.33 4.95 16.40
N ARG A 99 -20.53 4.16 15.34
CA ARG A 99 -21.40 4.56 14.23
C ARG A 99 -22.53 3.56 14.01
N LEU A 100 -23.73 4.05 13.74
CA LEU A 100 -24.90 3.22 13.46
C LEU A 100 -24.82 2.63 12.04
N ASP A 101 -25.20 1.36 11.87
CA ASP A 101 -25.28 0.72 10.54
C ASP A 101 -26.25 1.46 9.61
N THR A 102 -25.88 1.57 8.34
CA THR A 102 -26.63 2.34 7.33
C THR A 102 -27.88 1.61 6.85
N VAL A 103 -27.96 0.30 7.04
CA VAL A 103 -29.10 -0.55 6.69
C VAL A 103 -29.44 -1.50 7.84
N PRO A 104 -30.70 -1.96 7.97
CA PRO A 104 -31.06 -2.92 8.99
C PRO A 104 -30.27 -4.23 8.79
N THR A 105 -29.74 -4.75 9.89
CA THR A 105 -28.97 -5.98 9.94
C THR A 105 -29.93 -7.15 10.19
N PRO A 106 -30.10 -8.11 9.25
CA PRO A 106 -30.95 -9.27 9.48
C PRO A 106 -30.44 -10.11 10.64
N VAL A 107 -31.35 -10.66 11.46
CA VAL A 107 -30.97 -11.61 12.52
C VAL A 107 -30.52 -12.90 11.86
N ALA A 108 -29.24 -13.25 12.02
CA ALA A 108 -28.69 -14.48 11.44
C ALA A 108 -29.31 -15.72 12.15
N PRO A 109 -29.55 -16.83 11.43
CA PRO A 109 -30.11 -18.06 12.02
C PRO A 109 -29.29 -18.64 13.19
N LEU A 110 -27.99 -18.35 13.22
CA LEU A 110 -27.05 -18.79 14.27
C LEU A 110 -26.68 -17.66 15.26
N ALA A 111 -27.42 -16.55 15.27
CA ALA A 111 -27.12 -15.36 16.10
C ALA A 111 -27.31 -15.59 17.61
N SER A 112 -27.96 -16.68 18.03
CA SER A 112 -28.07 -17.04 19.45
C SER A 112 -26.72 -17.37 20.08
N HIS A 113 -25.75 -17.79 19.27
CA HIS A 113 -24.42 -18.20 19.73
C HIS A 113 -23.31 -17.38 19.10
N LYS A 114 -22.28 -17.10 19.88
CA LYS A 114 -21.04 -16.55 19.33
C LYS A 114 -20.32 -17.66 18.57
N SER A 115 -20.18 -17.51 17.26
CA SER A 115 -19.60 -18.52 16.37
C SER A 115 -18.59 -17.93 15.37
N THR A 116 -18.04 -18.78 14.50
CA THR A 116 -17.19 -18.37 13.37
C THR A 116 -17.98 -17.78 12.20
N ALA A 117 -19.30 -17.96 12.13
CA ALA A 117 -20.14 -17.34 11.10
C ALA A 117 -20.35 -15.85 11.41
N ARG A 118 -19.52 -14.98 10.79
CA ARG A 118 -19.48 -13.54 11.08
C ARG A 118 -19.86 -12.65 9.91
N ASP A 119 -20.26 -13.22 8.78
CA ASP A 119 -20.53 -12.51 7.52
C ASP A 119 -21.45 -11.30 7.72
N THR A 120 -22.54 -11.45 8.48
CA THR A 120 -23.49 -10.36 8.77
C THR A 120 -22.84 -9.18 9.51
N TYR A 121 -21.94 -9.46 10.46
CA TYR A 121 -21.20 -8.45 11.23
C TYR A 121 -20.12 -7.78 10.39
N GLU A 122 -19.43 -8.54 9.55
CA GLU A 122 -18.37 -8.04 8.66
C GLU A 122 -18.96 -7.18 7.53
N MET A 123 -20.11 -7.57 7.00
CA MET A 123 -20.88 -6.76 6.05
C MET A 123 -21.33 -5.42 6.66
N ALA A 124 -21.86 -5.42 7.89
CA ALA A 124 -22.21 -4.18 8.61
C ALA A 124 -21.01 -3.25 8.78
N ARG A 125 -19.86 -3.79 9.22
CA ARG A 125 -18.60 -3.04 9.29
C ARG A 125 -18.17 -2.50 7.93
N THR A 126 -18.23 -3.33 6.90
CA THR A 126 -17.79 -2.98 5.54
C THR A 126 -18.65 -1.85 4.98
N ARG A 127 -19.98 -1.93 5.13
CA ARG A 127 -20.91 -0.87 4.71
C ARG A 127 -20.65 0.45 5.41
N VAL A 128 -20.53 0.43 6.74
CA VAL A 128 -20.28 1.66 7.51
C VAL A 128 -18.90 2.22 7.25
N HIS A 129 -17.88 1.38 7.08
CA HIS A 129 -16.55 1.84 6.70
C HIS A 129 -16.52 2.41 5.28
N ALA A 130 -17.27 1.83 4.34
CA ALA A 130 -17.41 2.36 2.97
C ALA A 130 -18.18 3.69 2.95
N ASP A 131 -19.26 3.81 3.73
CA ASP A 131 -19.98 5.07 3.90
C ASP A 131 -19.10 6.13 4.60
N TYR A 132 -18.35 5.74 5.64
CA TYR A 132 -17.40 6.64 6.32
C TYR A 132 -16.27 7.09 5.41
N ALA A 133 -15.72 6.19 4.60
CA ALA A 133 -14.67 6.54 3.63
C ALA A 133 -15.18 7.51 2.55
N SER A 134 -16.48 7.44 2.23
CA SER A 134 -17.11 8.32 1.25
C SER A 134 -17.56 9.67 1.83
N ASN A 135 -18.06 9.71 3.06
CA ASN A 135 -18.81 10.85 3.62
C ASN A 135 -18.33 11.33 5.00
N GLY A 136 -17.35 10.68 5.62
CA GLY A 136 -16.89 10.97 6.98
C GLY A 136 -15.75 12.00 7.04
N PRO A 137 -15.60 12.74 8.14
CA PRO A 137 -14.45 13.63 8.33
C PRO A 137 -13.13 12.86 8.39
N LEU A 138 -12.05 13.42 7.82
CA LEU A 138 -10.74 12.77 7.67
C LEU A 138 -10.05 12.41 9.00
N CYS A 139 -10.54 12.88 10.14
CA CYS A 139 -9.80 12.87 11.40
C CYS A 139 -10.12 11.75 12.40
N VAL A 140 -11.24 11.01 12.33
CA VAL A 140 -11.55 9.96 13.34
C VAL A 140 -12.35 8.76 12.79
N LYS A 141 -11.67 7.70 12.36
CA LYS A 141 -12.32 6.43 11.95
C LYS A 141 -13.18 5.85 13.09
N PRO A 142 -14.42 5.35 12.81
CA PRO A 142 -15.26 4.76 13.84
C PRO A 142 -14.59 3.51 14.44
N PHE A 143 -14.62 3.42 15.76
CA PHE A 143 -14.04 2.32 16.52
C PHE A 143 -14.83 1.02 16.34
N ASP A 144 -16.15 1.14 16.28
CA ASP A 144 -17.07 0.01 16.11
C ASP A 144 -18.37 0.44 15.42
N VAL A 145 -19.19 -0.54 15.05
CA VAL A 145 -20.47 -0.35 14.36
C VAL A 145 -21.60 -0.92 15.21
N LEU A 146 -22.63 -0.11 15.47
CA LEU A 146 -23.85 -0.47 16.18
C LEU A 146 -24.92 -0.91 15.18
N MET A 147 -25.51 -2.08 15.38
CA MET A 147 -26.50 -2.68 14.48
C MET A 147 -27.93 -2.50 15.00
N TRP A 148 -28.88 -2.61 14.08
CA TRP A 148 -30.31 -2.54 14.36
C TRP A 148 -31.06 -3.51 13.44
N ASN A 149 -32.12 -4.13 13.95
CA ASN A 149 -32.87 -5.15 13.21
C ASN A 149 -33.93 -4.51 12.27
N PRO A 150 -34.55 -5.27 11.34
CA PRO A 150 -35.58 -4.74 10.44
C PRO A 150 -36.82 -4.16 11.13
N SER A 151 -37.06 -4.51 12.40
CA SER A 151 -38.15 -3.95 13.21
C SER A 151 -37.82 -2.59 13.82
N GLY A 152 -36.59 -2.08 13.63
CA GLY A 152 -36.14 -0.78 14.14
C GLY A 152 -35.48 -0.85 15.52
N ASP A 153 -35.31 -2.03 16.12
CA ASP A 153 -34.70 -2.17 17.44
C ASP A 153 -33.16 -2.21 17.34
N ILE A 154 -32.47 -1.51 18.25
CA ILE A 154 -31.03 -1.64 18.45
C ILE A 154 -30.70 -3.03 18.99
N THR A 155 -29.63 -3.63 18.48
CA THR A 155 -29.17 -4.96 18.91
C THR A 155 -27.85 -4.89 19.68
N GLU A 156 -26.73 -5.09 19.01
CA GLU A 156 -25.39 -5.04 19.58
C GLU A 156 -24.42 -4.37 18.61
N THR A 157 -23.15 -4.25 18.98
CA THR A 157 -22.09 -3.81 18.08
C THR A 157 -21.36 -5.00 17.47
N SER A 158 -20.45 -4.74 16.51
CA SER A 158 -19.73 -5.83 15.86
C SER A 158 -18.84 -6.66 16.81
N ILE A 159 -18.47 -6.12 17.98
CA ILE A 159 -17.62 -6.78 18.98
C ILE A 159 -18.09 -6.67 20.44
N ALA A 160 -19.17 -5.94 20.74
CA ALA A 160 -19.60 -5.66 22.12
C ALA A 160 -21.13 -5.54 22.25
N ASN A 161 -21.64 -5.69 23.48
CA ASN A 161 -23.01 -5.34 23.79
C ASN A 161 -23.11 -3.83 24.05
N PHE A 162 -24.32 -3.28 23.92
CA PHE A 162 -24.60 -1.85 24.04
C PHE A 162 -25.62 -1.58 25.17
N ALA A 163 -25.47 -0.46 25.87
CA ALA A 163 -26.45 0.04 26.82
C ALA A 163 -26.49 1.57 26.89
N VAL A 164 -27.65 2.09 27.30
CA VAL A 164 -27.88 3.52 27.54
C VAL A 164 -28.38 3.73 28.95
N HIS A 165 -27.84 4.71 29.67
CA HIS A 165 -28.33 5.06 31.00
C HIS A 165 -29.64 5.87 30.89
N LEU A 166 -30.75 5.33 31.38
CA LEU A 166 -32.08 5.96 31.34
C LEU A 166 -32.64 6.16 32.75
N ARG A 167 -33.45 7.21 32.94
CA ARG A 167 -34.14 7.54 34.20
C ARG A 167 -35.54 8.09 33.89
N GLY A 168 -36.43 8.09 34.88
CA GLY A 168 -37.75 8.72 34.76
C GLY A 168 -38.63 8.13 33.66
N SER A 169 -39.31 8.99 32.89
CA SER A 169 -40.24 8.61 31.82
C SER A 169 -39.60 7.77 30.73
N GLU A 170 -38.35 8.04 30.38
CA GLU A 170 -37.59 7.37 29.34
C GLU A 170 -37.26 5.93 29.75
N LEU A 171 -36.98 5.71 31.05
CA LEU A 171 -36.81 4.38 31.60
C LEU A 171 -38.12 3.57 31.59
N LEU A 172 -39.26 4.19 31.93
CA LEU A 172 -40.57 3.53 31.83
C LEU A 172 -40.96 3.21 30.38
N SER A 173 -40.57 4.06 29.43
CA SER A 173 -40.81 3.79 28.00
C SER A 173 -40.00 2.59 27.51
N ALA A 174 -38.74 2.47 27.92
CA ALA A 174 -37.87 1.36 27.53
C ALA A 174 -38.16 0.07 28.30
N VAL A 175 -38.66 0.19 29.54
CA VAL A 175 -38.98 -0.92 30.45
C VAL A 175 -40.37 -0.67 31.08
N PRO A 176 -41.46 -1.00 30.36
CA PRO A 176 -42.83 -0.71 30.82
C PRO A 176 -43.19 -1.35 32.17
N ASP A 177 -42.66 -2.55 32.45
CA ASP A 177 -42.94 -3.31 33.67
C ASP A 177 -41.91 -3.03 34.78
N TRP A 178 -41.53 -1.76 34.98
CA TRP A 178 -40.52 -1.38 35.98
C TRP A 178 -40.96 -1.68 37.42
N SER A 179 -40.20 -2.55 38.10
CA SER A 179 -40.55 -3.08 39.42
C SER A 179 -39.60 -2.68 40.57
N ARG A 180 -38.50 -1.96 40.29
CA ARG A 180 -37.48 -1.60 41.30
C ARG A 180 -37.79 -0.33 42.12
N GLY A 181 -39.00 0.21 41.99
CA GLY A 181 -39.49 1.33 42.81
C GLY A 181 -39.07 2.73 42.32
N PRO A 182 -39.65 3.79 42.94
CA PRO A 182 -39.53 5.18 42.47
C PRO A 182 -38.16 5.82 42.72
N GLN A 183 -37.41 5.37 43.74
CA GLN A 183 -36.07 5.88 44.01
C GLN A 183 -35.06 5.44 42.93
N GLU A 184 -35.11 4.17 42.51
CA GLU A 184 -34.27 3.70 41.40
C GLU A 184 -34.73 4.29 40.06
N LEU A 185 -36.04 4.52 39.88
CA LEU A 185 -36.57 5.21 38.71
C LEU A 185 -35.99 6.63 38.55
N ALA A 186 -35.84 7.37 39.66
CA ALA A 186 -35.25 8.71 39.66
C ALA A 186 -33.71 8.69 39.47
N LYS A 187 -33.02 7.71 40.06
CA LYS A 187 -31.57 7.52 39.92
C LYS A 187 -31.17 7.11 38.50
N GLY A 188 -31.99 6.27 37.87
CA GLY A 188 -31.72 5.68 36.56
C GLY A 188 -30.88 4.41 36.62
N VAL A 189 -30.89 3.67 35.52
CA VAL A 189 -30.13 2.44 35.32
C VAL A 189 -29.72 2.31 33.85
N TYR A 190 -28.67 1.54 33.58
CA TYR A 190 -28.32 1.17 32.21
C TYR A 190 -29.32 0.17 31.64
N VAL A 191 -29.95 0.53 30.53
CA VAL A 191 -30.84 -0.33 29.77
C VAL A 191 -30.07 -0.92 28.59
N THR A 192 -30.10 -2.24 28.44
CA THR A 192 -29.54 -2.98 27.30
C THR A 192 -30.67 -3.63 26.50
N PRO A 193 -30.55 -3.76 25.17
CA PRO A 193 -31.56 -4.46 24.37
C PRO A 193 -31.83 -5.89 24.86
N SER A 194 -33.09 -6.34 24.85
CA SER A 194 -33.50 -7.70 25.27
C SER A 194 -33.07 -8.77 24.27
N LEU A 195 -32.79 -10.00 24.72
CA LEU A 195 -32.33 -11.11 23.86
C LEU A 195 -33.29 -11.41 22.69
N SER A 196 -34.59 -11.18 22.89
CA SER A 196 -35.63 -11.31 21.86
C SER A 196 -35.43 -10.38 20.64
N LYS A 197 -34.53 -9.39 20.72
CA LYS A 197 -34.20 -8.48 19.61
C LYS A 197 -33.12 -8.99 18.66
N GLY A 198 -32.52 -10.16 18.94
CA GLY A 198 -31.60 -10.83 18.03
C GLY A 198 -30.11 -10.56 18.28
N LEU A 199 -29.75 -10.13 19.49
CA LEU A 199 -28.35 -10.02 19.94
C LEU A 199 -27.85 -11.27 20.66
N ILE A 200 -26.53 -11.47 20.68
CA ILE A 200 -25.84 -12.55 21.37
C ILE A 200 -25.91 -12.36 22.89
N ALA A 201 -26.14 -13.47 23.60
CA ALA A 201 -26.01 -13.54 25.06
C ALA A 201 -24.54 -13.39 25.51
N GLY A 202 -24.15 -12.15 25.82
CA GLY A 202 -22.81 -11.81 26.30
C GLY A 202 -22.53 -12.34 27.71
N VAL A 203 -21.30 -12.81 27.96
CA VAL A 203 -20.89 -13.33 29.29
C VAL A 203 -20.84 -12.21 30.35
N MET A 204 -20.31 -11.04 30.00
CA MET A 204 -20.35 -9.85 30.88
C MET A 204 -21.76 -9.30 31.02
N ARG A 205 -22.60 -9.42 29.98
CA ARG A 205 -24.02 -9.03 30.05
C ARG A 205 -24.76 -9.80 31.13
N ALA A 206 -24.56 -11.12 31.20
CA ALA A 206 -25.16 -11.96 32.24
C ALA A 206 -24.71 -11.53 33.65
N GLU A 207 -23.41 -11.27 33.84
CA GLU A 207 -22.90 -10.77 35.12
C GLU A 207 -23.52 -9.41 35.51
N LEU A 208 -23.60 -8.47 34.57
CA LEU A 208 -24.16 -7.14 34.84
C LEU A 208 -25.68 -7.17 35.12
N LEU A 209 -26.42 -8.10 34.50
CA LEU A 209 -27.85 -8.31 34.78
C LEU A 209 -28.06 -8.89 36.17
N GLU A 210 -27.28 -9.91 36.55
CA GLU A 210 -27.36 -10.54 37.87
C GLU A 210 -27.00 -9.57 39.00
N ASN A 211 -26.00 -8.71 38.78
CA ASN A 211 -25.60 -7.68 39.72
C ASN A 211 -26.54 -6.46 39.71
N GLY A 212 -27.55 -6.44 38.83
CA GLY A 212 -28.53 -5.37 38.71
C GLY A 212 -28.00 -4.06 38.09
N THR A 213 -26.74 -4.04 37.62
CA THR A 213 -26.09 -2.87 36.99
C THR A 213 -26.75 -2.48 35.68
N ILE A 214 -27.26 -3.46 34.94
CA ILE A 214 -28.06 -3.25 33.72
C ILE A 214 -29.42 -3.94 33.85
N VAL A 215 -30.40 -3.51 33.05
CA VAL A 215 -31.72 -4.15 32.88
C VAL A 215 -32.01 -4.35 31.40
N GLU A 216 -32.81 -5.37 31.07
CA GLU A 216 -33.29 -5.55 29.70
C GLU A 216 -34.45 -4.60 29.40
N GLY A 217 -34.42 -4.00 28.21
CA GLY A 217 -35.50 -3.15 27.72
C GLY A 217 -35.46 -3.03 26.20
N THR A 218 -36.35 -2.21 25.65
CA THR A 218 -36.40 -1.90 24.22
C THR A 218 -35.76 -0.54 23.96
N ILE A 219 -34.83 -0.50 23.00
CA ILE A 219 -34.19 0.73 22.53
C ILE A 219 -34.36 0.75 21.01
N THR A 220 -35.17 1.67 20.49
CA THR A 220 -35.35 1.81 19.04
C THR A 220 -34.25 2.67 18.44
N LYS A 221 -34.07 2.56 17.12
CA LYS A 221 -33.22 3.46 16.35
C LYS A 221 -33.62 4.91 16.58
N GLU A 222 -34.91 5.22 16.56
CA GLU A 222 -35.44 6.56 16.77
C GLU A 222 -35.11 7.11 18.16
N ASP A 223 -35.21 6.27 19.20
CA ASP A 223 -34.80 6.64 20.55
C ASP A 223 -33.30 6.93 20.62
N LEU A 224 -32.48 6.11 19.98
CA LEU A 224 -31.03 6.30 19.92
C LEU A 224 -30.65 7.61 19.21
N LEU A 225 -31.31 7.95 18.10
CA LEU A 225 -31.13 9.22 17.40
C LEU A 225 -31.45 10.40 18.32
N ARG A 226 -32.52 10.29 19.11
CA ARG A 226 -32.93 11.31 20.09
C ARG A 226 -31.90 11.45 21.22
N TYR A 227 -31.40 10.34 21.76
CA TYR A 227 -30.38 10.35 22.81
C TYR A 227 -29.06 10.98 22.33
N ALA A 228 -28.68 10.73 21.07
CA ALA A 228 -27.48 11.31 20.45
C ALA A 228 -27.52 12.84 20.34
N GLN A 229 -28.71 13.45 20.31
CA GLN A 229 -28.88 14.91 20.30
C GLN A 229 -28.63 15.56 21.68
N SER A 230 -28.57 14.76 22.76
CA SER A 230 -28.38 15.25 24.14
C SER A 230 -27.34 14.41 24.91
N PRO A 231 -26.07 14.38 24.47
CA PRO A 231 -25.04 13.48 25.02
C PRO A 231 -24.72 13.71 26.51
N ASN A 232 -24.97 14.92 27.03
CA ASN A 232 -24.80 15.24 28.45
C ASN A 232 -25.91 14.65 29.35
N SER A 233 -27.05 14.29 28.76
CA SER A 233 -28.22 13.74 29.47
C SER A 233 -28.30 12.21 29.38
N TYR A 234 -27.70 11.61 28.34
CA TYR A 234 -27.75 10.18 28.07
C TYR A 234 -26.34 9.61 27.90
N THR A 235 -25.86 8.91 28.92
CA THR A 235 -24.58 8.21 28.83
C THR A 235 -24.75 6.89 28.08
N THR A 236 -24.05 6.74 26.96
CA THR A 236 -24.02 5.49 26.19
C THR A 236 -22.71 4.74 26.42
N VAL A 237 -22.81 3.42 26.58
CA VAL A 237 -21.67 2.55 26.88
C VAL A 237 -21.71 1.29 26.03
N CYS A 238 -20.52 0.82 25.65
CA CYS A 238 -20.35 -0.52 25.14
C CYS A 238 -19.63 -1.38 26.19
N PHE A 239 -19.93 -2.67 26.22
CA PHE A 239 -19.31 -3.56 27.18
C PHE A 239 -19.11 -4.97 26.63
N ASN A 240 -17.99 -5.58 27.03
CA ASN A 240 -17.72 -7.00 26.84
C ASN A 240 -16.70 -7.49 27.86
N ALA A 241 -16.63 -8.81 28.04
CA ALA A 241 -15.73 -9.45 29.02
C ALA A 241 -14.23 -9.22 28.76
N VAL A 242 -13.84 -8.63 27.62
CA VAL A 242 -12.45 -8.36 27.26
C VAL A 242 -12.02 -6.94 27.65
N ARG A 243 -12.87 -5.95 27.37
CA ARG A 243 -12.55 -4.52 27.53
C ARG A 243 -13.27 -3.88 28.71
N GLY A 244 -14.13 -4.62 29.40
CA GLY A 244 -14.98 -4.07 30.45
C GLY A 244 -16.07 -3.18 29.85
N LEU A 245 -16.58 -2.27 30.67
CA LEU A 245 -17.57 -1.27 30.29
C LEU A 245 -16.86 0.05 29.98
N TYR A 246 -17.04 0.57 28.77
CA TYR A 246 -16.37 1.77 28.29
C TYR A 246 -17.37 2.73 27.63
N PRO A 247 -17.20 4.05 27.84
CA PRO A 247 -18.11 5.04 27.27
C PRO A 247 -17.88 5.18 25.77
N VAL A 248 -18.98 5.38 25.04
CA VAL A 248 -18.97 5.58 23.59
C VAL A 248 -19.72 6.85 23.22
N CYS A 249 -19.37 7.43 22.08
CA CYS A 249 -20.04 8.58 21.49
C CYS A 249 -20.52 8.20 20.10
N LEU A 250 -21.79 8.48 19.80
CA LEU A 250 -22.39 8.20 18.50
C LEU A 250 -22.00 9.27 17.48
N THR A 251 -21.29 8.90 16.43
CA THR A 251 -20.75 9.82 15.42
C THR A 251 -21.48 9.72 14.08
N GLY A 252 -21.72 10.86 13.42
CA GLY A 252 -22.13 10.91 12.01
C GLY A 252 -23.58 10.49 11.75
N ILE A 253 -24.51 10.94 12.61
CA ILE A 253 -25.92 10.53 12.60
C ILE A 253 -26.85 11.59 11.96
N LEU A 254 -26.48 12.87 11.95
CA LEU A 254 -27.23 13.96 11.30
C LEU A 254 -26.26 15.01 10.71
N PRO A 255 -26.46 15.50 9.47
CA PRO A 255 -25.61 16.55 8.86
C PRO A 255 -25.61 17.87 9.65
N GLU A 256 -26.70 18.18 10.37
CA GLU A 256 -26.93 19.50 10.98
C GLU A 256 -26.27 19.69 12.36
N LEU A 257 -25.74 18.64 13.00
CA LEU A 257 -25.06 18.75 14.30
C LEU A 257 -23.55 18.98 14.21
N HIS A 258 -22.98 18.91 13.00
CA HIS A 258 -21.53 18.92 12.79
C HIS A 258 -20.82 20.23 13.14
N GLN A 259 -21.54 21.36 13.29
CA GLN A 259 -20.93 22.64 13.67
C GLN A 259 -20.81 22.87 15.19
N SER A 260 -21.56 22.18 16.04
CA SER A 260 -21.58 22.49 17.49
C SER A 260 -20.70 21.59 18.35
N GLN A 261 -20.32 20.38 17.91
CA GLN A 261 -19.58 19.43 18.74
C GLN A 261 -18.04 19.49 18.61
N PHE A 262 -17.51 20.10 17.54
CA PHE A 262 -16.05 20.26 17.37
C PHE A 262 -15.52 21.64 17.76
N GLY A 263 -16.39 22.64 17.95
CA GLY A 263 -16.01 24.00 18.35
C GLY A 263 -15.71 24.17 19.85
N HIS A 264 -16.08 23.22 20.71
CA HIS A 264 -15.92 23.34 22.17
C HIS A 264 -14.87 22.41 22.79
N LEU A 265 -14.06 21.72 21.99
CA LEU A 265 -12.99 20.84 22.51
C LEU A 265 -11.59 21.47 22.42
N GLN A 266 -11.45 22.72 22.00
CA GLN A 266 -10.18 23.44 21.99
C GLN A 266 -10.02 24.51 23.08
N ASP A 267 -11.10 24.93 23.76
CA ASP A 267 -11.03 25.88 24.87
C ASP A 267 -11.93 25.43 26.03
N ASP A 268 -11.47 24.46 26.83
CA ASP A 268 -11.79 24.41 28.27
C ASP A 268 -10.85 23.44 28.98
N LYS A 269 -9.71 23.97 29.44
CA LYS A 269 -8.92 23.39 30.54
C LYS A 269 -9.59 23.69 31.87
N GLN A 270 -10.86 23.30 32.06
CA GLN A 270 -11.49 23.28 33.39
C GLN A 270 -12.38 22.04 33.55
N SER A 271 -12.35 21.48 34.75
CA SER A 271 -12.75 20.13 35.13
C SER A 271 -14.20 19.78 34.81
N CYS A 272 -14.42 18.81 33.92
CA CYS A 272 -15.60 17.95 33.93
C CYS A 272 -15.24 16.62 34.59
N SER A 273 -15.52 16.51 35.90
CA SER A 273 -15.39 15.26 36.64
C SER A 273 -16.42 14.24 36.13
N ALA A 274 -15.94 13.12 35.58
CA ALA A 274 -16.78 11.94 35.38
C ALA A 274 -17.40 11.51 36.72
N PRO A 275 -18.64 10.97 36.76
CA PRO A 275 -19.20 10.43 37.99
C PRO A 275 -18.27 9.34 38.53
N HIS A 276 -17.68 9.60 39.70
CA HIS A 276 -16.93 8.63 40.47
C HIS A 276 -17.87 7.46 40.81
N ASN A 277 -17.84 6.38 40.01
CA ASN A 277 -18.19 4.99 40.37
C ASN A 277 -18.29 4.07 39.13
N LEU A 278 -17.27 4.07 38.27
CA LEU A 278 -17.08 2.99 37.30
C LEU A 278 -15.76 2.29 37.60
N THR A 279 -15.71 1.64 38.76
CA THR A 279 -14.63 0.73 39.16
C THR A 279 -15.24 -0.66 39.28
N ILE A 280 -14.64 -1.64 38.60
CA ILE A 280 -14.96 -3.06 38.76
C ILE A 280 -14.79 -3.39 40.25
N PRO A 281 -15.77 -3.98 40.94
CA PRO A 281 -15.63 -4.26 42.37
C PRO A 281 -14.53 -5.31 42.57
N THR A 282 -13.41 -4.89 43.16
CA THR A 282 -12.37 -5.78 43.65
C THR A 282 -12.91 -6.59 44.83
N ARG A 283 -12.75 -7.92 44.74
CA ARG A 283 -13.13 -8.92 45.73
C ARG A 283 -12.76 -8.47 47.16
N ALA A 284 -13.76 -8.45 48.05
CA ALA A 284 -13.57 -8.16 49.47
C ALA A 284 -12.56 -9.14 50.09
N LYS A 285 -11.57 -8.59 50.83
CA LYS A 285 -10.66 -9.37 51.68
C LYS A 285 -11.48 -10.10 52.77
N PRO A 286 -11.15 -11.35 53.12
CA PRO A 286 -11.82 -12.03 54.22
C PRO A 286 -11.36 -11.44 55.55
N SER A 287 -12.31 -10.88 56.30
CA SER A 287 -12.18 -10.57 57.72
C SER A 287 -12.11 -11.87 58.52
N GLY A 288 -11.07 -12.01 59.36
CA GLY A 288 -10.89 -13.17 60.22
C GLY A 288 -12.01 -13.36 61.24
N LEU A 289 -12.39 -14.61 61.47
CA LEU A 289 -13.06 -15.05 62.69
C LEU A 289 -12.77 -16.53 62.96
N HIS A 290 -12.06 -16.72 64.07
CA HIS A 290 -12.05 -17.84 65.01
C HIS A 290 -11.95 -19.30 64.52
N ILE A 291 -10.77 -19.85 64.83
CA ILE A 291 -10.50 -21.25 65.13
C ILE A 291 -11.48 -21.74 66.20
N ASN A 292 -12.13 -22.86 65.96
CA ASN A 292 -12.48 -23.81 67.01
C ASN A 292 -12.25 -25.23 66.51
N ASP A 293 -11.56 -25.98 67.35
CA ASP A 293 -11.20 -27.39 67.24
C ASP A 293 -12.36 -28.30 66.86
N THR A 294 -12.06 -29.32 66.06
CA THR A 294 -12.27 -30.73 66.45
C THR A 294 -11.75 -31.67 65.36
N THR A 295 -10.59 -32.30 65.61
CA THR A 295 -10.20 -33.62 65.08
C THR A 295 -11.26 -34.67 65.49
N PRO A 296 -11.40 -35.85 64.82
CA PRO A 296 -10.27 -36.73 64.53
C PRO A 296 -10.33 -37.66 63.29
N ASN A 297 -9.15 -38.22 62.95
CA ASN A 297 -8.89 -39.57 62.40
C ASN A 297 -9.38 -39.86 60.96
N THR A 298 -8.63 -40.48 60.03
CA THR A 298 -7.63 -41.55 60.08
C THR A 298 -6.95 -41.66 58.70
N THR A 299 -5.63 -41.83 58.66
CA THR A 299 -4.88 -42.55 57.58
C THR A 299 -5.15 -44.07 57.71
N PRO A 300 -4.88 -44.99 56.74
CA PRO A 300 -3.58 -45.18 56.05
C PRO A 300 -3.65 -45.69 54.56
N ALA A 301 -2.64 -45.42 53.70
CA ALA A 301 -1.57 -46.34 53.19
C ALA A 301 -2.03 -47.36 52.11
N LEU A 302 -1.33 -47.82 51.06
CA LEU A 302 0.09 -48.04 50.68
C LEU A 302 0.19 -48.20 49.13
N THR A 303 1.35 -47.82 48.57
CA THR A 303 2.23 -48.39 47.50
C THR A 303 1.86 -49.70 46.73
N PRO A 304 2.62 -50.15 45.69
CA PRO A 304 2.81 -49.69 44.27
C PRO A 304 2.84 -50.93 43.29
N VAL A 305 3.63 -50.90 42.18
CA VAL A 305 4.09 -52.05 41.31
C VAL A 305 3.15 -52.38 40.13
N SER A 306 3.53 -52.77 38.90
CA SER A 306 4.70 -52.69 37.99
C SER A 306 4.30 -53.36 36.64
N SER A 307 5.09 -53.14 35.57
CA SER A 307 5.43 -54.09 34.46
C SER A 307 4.28 -54.67 33.57
N SER A 308 4.40 -55.02 32.28
CA SER A 308 5.42 -55.01 31.22
C SER A 308 4.89 -55.74 29.95
N ARG A 309 5.49 -55.47 28.77
CA ARG A 309 5.78 -56.37 27.60
C ARG A 309 4.66 -56.82 26.62
N GLN A 310 4.81 -56.50 25.31
CA GLN A 310 5.26 -57.35 24.14
C GLN A 310 4.05 -57.91 23.33
N SER A 311 4.01 -58.14 22.01
CA SER A 311 4.89 -58.00 20.82
C SER A 311 4.15 -58.53 19.55
N ASN A 312 4.63 -58.16 18.34
CA ASN A 312 4.50 -58.83 16.99
C ASN A 312 3.16 -58.70 16.21
N SER A 313 3.05 -58.66 14.86
CA SER A 313 3.92 -58.51 13.66
C SER A 313 3.03 -58.70 12.40
N SER A 314 3.25 -57.99 11.27
CA SER A 314 3.14 -58.43 9.84
C SER A 314 2.79 -57.31 8.82
N SER A 315 3.34 -57.42 7.60
CA SER A 315 3.25 -56.52 6.41
C SER A 315 2.95 -57.35 5.13
N PRO A 316 2.81 -56.83 3.87
CA PRO A 316 2.11 -55.66 3.24
C PRO A 316 1.10 -56.13 2.11
N PRO A 317 0.44 -55.30 1.22
CA PRO A 317 1.04 -54.52 0.11
C PRO A 317 0.37 -53.14 -0.20
N ARG A 318 0.94 -52.41 -1.18
CA ARG A 318 0.65 -51.03 -1.66
C ARG A 318 -0.63 -50.88 -2.51
N THR A 319 -1.28 -49.69 -2.48
CA THR A 319 -1.79 -48.91 -3.65
C THR A 319 -2.13 -47.46 -3.26
N HIS A 320 -2.30 -46.59 -4.27
CA HIS A 320 -2.05 -45.14 -4.34
C HIS A 320 -2.93 -44.15 -3.54
N SER A 321 -2.29 -42.98 -3.32
CA SER A 321 -2.74 -41.57 -3.43
C SER A 321 -3.52 -40.85 -2.32
N GLU A 322 -3.02 -39.63 -2.07
CA GLU A 322 -3.61 -38.43 -1.43
C GLU A 322 -3.23 -38.07 0.03
N ILE A 323 -2.35 -37.06 0.11
CA ILE A 323 -2.31 -35.87 0.98
C ILE A 323 -2.96 -35.99 2.38
N HIS A 324 -2.10 -36.08 3.40
CA HIS A 324 -2.38 -35.61 4.76
C HIS A 324 -1.09 -35.06 5.39
N VAL A 325 -1.10 -33.77 5.74
CA VAL A 325 -0.14 -33.18 6.69
C VAL A 325 -0.95 -32.54 7.82
N ILE A 326 -0.78 -33.10 9.02
CA ILE A 326 -1.04 -32.48 10.33
C ILE A 326 0.07 -31.44 10.57
N PRO A 327 -0.19 -30.30 11.25
CA PRO A 327 0.55 -30.06 12.52
C PRO A 327 -0.26 -29.25 13.56
N GLU A 328 -0.38 -29.71 14.81
CA GLU A 328 0.51 -29.42 15.96
C GLU A 328 0.43 -27.97 16.50
N ALA A 329 0.19 -27.85 17.81
CA ALA A 329 0.11 -26.58 18.53
C ALA A 329 1.51 -25.95 18.68
N TYR A 330 1.79 -24.91 17.91
CA TYR A 330 3.12 -24.30 17.88
C TYR A 330 3.42 -23.38 19.08
N PRO A 331 4.64 -23.44 19.67
CA PRO A 331 5.10 -22.59 20.81
C PRO A 331 5.39 -21.13 20.38
N PRO A 332 5.25 -20.07 21.19
CA PRO A 332 5.32 -18.66 20.74
C PRO A 332 6.61 -18.34 19.97
N LEU A 333 6.53 -17.43 18.98
CA LEU A 333 7.68 -17.06 18.14
C LEU A 333 8.76 -16.24 18.89
N VAL A 334 8.45 -15.66 20.05
CA VAL A 334 9.35 -14.76 20.80
C VAL A 334 9.39 -15.15 22.28
N LYS A 335 10.58 -15.24 22.89
CA LYS A 335 10.78 -15.40 24.35
C LYS A 335 10.94 -14.02 24.99
N SER A 336 10.37 -13.80 26.19
CA SER A 336 10.30 -12.48 26.88
C SER A 336 11.61 -11.67 26.85
N ILE A 337 11.55 -10.41 26.39
CA ILE A 337 12.70 -9.50 26.26
C ILE A 337 12.57 -8.35 27.29
N SER A 338 13.67 -8.05 27.98
CA SER A 338 13.85 -6.85 28.82
C SER A 338 14.20 -5.65 27.92
N SER A 339 13.47 -4.54 28.05
CA SER A 339 13.65 -3.32 27.26
C SER A 339 14.72 -2.37 27.83
N THR A 340 15.74 -2.03 27.04
CA THR A 340 16.58 -0.83 27.25
C THR A 340 16.40 0.16 26.07
N PRO A 341 16.23 1.46 26.32
CA PRO A 341 16.09 2.49 25.27
C PRO A 341 17.43 2.84 24.58
N PHE A 342 17.40 3.19 23.29
CA PHE A 342 18.56 3.35 22.40
C PHE A 342 18.89 4.82 22.06
N PRO A 343 20.17 5.26 22.12
CA PRO A 343 20.67 6.41 21.37
C PRO A 343 21.67 5.97 20.26
N TRP A 344 21.45 6.41 19.01
CA TRP A 344 21.81 5.72 17.75
C TRP A 344 23.30 5.52 17.44
N ARG A 345 23.57 4.49 16.61
CA ARG A 345 24.88 4.08 16.07
C ARG A 345 25.09 4.62 14.66
N ARG A 346 26.34 4.90 14.31
CA ARG A 346 26.75 5.31 12.97
C ARG A 346 26.91 4.08 12.08
N GLY A 347 26.31 4.05 10.91
CA GLY A 347 26.44 2.90 10.03
C GLY A 347 26.32 3.24 8.57
N VAL A 348 26.81 2.31 7.75
CA VAL A 348 26.72 2.39 6.30
C VAL A 348 26.03 1.15 5.76
N ILE A 349 25.05 1.35 4.89
CA ILE A 349 24.50 0.30 4.03
C ILE A 349 25.21 0.42 2.69
N ILE A 350 25.92 -0.62 2.28
CA ILE A 350 26.56 -0.71 0.97
C ILE A 350 25.52 -1.32 0.03
N ASP A 351 25.01 -0.49 -0.87
CA ASP A 351 24.02 -0.82 -1.90
C ASP A 351 24.69 -1.46 -3.12
N CYS A 352 24.49 -2.77 -3.28
CA CYS A 352 24.91 -3.54 -4.45
C CYS A 352 23.90 -3.42 -5.61
N TYR A 353 23.33 -2.23 -5.82
CA TYR A 353 22.38 -1.91 -6.89
C TYR A 353 21.07 -2.73 -6.84
N ASP A 354 20.57 -3.04 -5.64
CA ASP A 354 19.27 -3.68 -5.49
C ASP A 354 18.13 -2.65 -5.50
N SER A 355 16.98 -3.03 -6.09
CA SER A 355 15.76 -2.21 -6.02
C SER A 355 15.13 -2.17 -4.63
N TYR A 356 15.58 -2.99 -3.68
CA TYR A 356 14.96 -3.15 -2.35
C TYR A 356 15.81 -2.59 -1.22
N THR A 357 17.05 -2.14 -1.46
CA THR A 357 18.00 -1.70 -0.42
C THR A 357 17.39 -0.69 0.55
N ASN A 358 16.64 0.30 0.05
CA ASN A 358 16.05 1.34 0.90
C ASN A 358 14.95 0.81 1.83
N ASN A 359 14.35 -0.36 1.55
CA ASN A 359 13.39 -0.98 2.46
C ASN A 359 14.04 -1.39 3.79
N LEU A 360 15.36 -1.62 3.83
CA LEU A 360 16.11 -1.93 5.05
C LEU A 360 15.99 -0.80 6.09
N LEU A 361 15.82 0.45 5.66
CA LEU A 361 15.65 1.58 6.58
C LEU A 361 14.41 1.44 7.47
N GLN A 362 13.37 0.76 7.00
CA GLN A 362 12.14 0.55 7.78
C GLN A 362 12.29 -0.55 8.85
N LEU A 363 13.41 -1.30 8.83
CA LEU A 363 13.72 -2.25 9.88
C LEU A 363 14.29 -1.56 11.13
N PHE A 364 14.82 -0.34 11.00
CA PHE A 364 15.27 0.45 12.15
C PHE A 364 14.05 0.89 12.98
N GLU A 365 14.15 0.79 14.31
CA GLU A 365 13.02 1.03 15.20
C GLU A 365 12.82 2.51 15.54
N GLN A 366 11.56 2.94 15.49
CA GLN A 366 11.10 4.22 16.02
C GLN A 366 10.90 4.07 17.53
N ASP A 367 11.62 4.83 18.34
CA ASP A 367 11.38 4.90 19.78
C ASP A 367 9.97 5.44 20.04
N TYR A 368 9.05 4.57 20.42
CA TYR A 368 7.66 4.91 20.77
C TYR A 368 7.53 5.66 22.12
N GLN A 369 8.64 5.96 22.80
CA GLN A 369 8.62 6.49 24.18
C GLN A 369 8.38 8.01 24.28
N SER A 370 8.35 8.75 23.17
CA SER A 370 7.95 10.17 23.18
C SER A 370 6.64 10.36 22.40
N PRO A 371 5.48 10.43 23.06
CA PRO A 371 4.20 10.80 22.43
C PRO A 371 4.16 12.27 21.95
N THR A 372 5.30 12.97 21.97
CA THR A 372 5.45 14.40 21.65
C THR A 372 6.39 14.69 20.48
N SER A 373 7.06 13.69 19.89
CA SER A 373 8.03 13.90 18.82
C SER A 373 7.42 13.55 17.45
N PRO A 374 7.35 14.49 16.48
CA PRO A 374 6.78 14.24 15.16
C PRO A 374 7.60 13.19 14.36
N PRO A 375 6.99 12.49 13.38
CA PRO A 375 7.68 11.53 12.49
C PRO A 375 8.93 12.11 11.79
N ALA A 376 8.92 13.43 11.54
CA ALA A 376 10.03 14.18 10.95
C ALA A 376 11.33 14.10 11.77
N ASP A 377 11.23 13.87 13.08
CA ASP A 377 12.41 13.71 13.93
C ASP A 377 13.12 12.41 13.53
N PHE A 378 12.43 11.27 13.40
CA PHE A 378 13.05 9.96 13.10
C PHE A 378 13.84 9.93 11.79
N ASP A 379 13.29 10.47 10.70
CA ASP A 379 13.99 10.42 9.40
C ASP A 379 15.20 11.36 9.36
N ALA A 380 15.13 12.53 10.01
CA ALA A 380 16.27 13.45 10.13
C ALA A 380 17.40 12.83 10.96
N ILE A 381 17.01 12.13 12.01
CA ILE A 381 17.84 11.34 12.90
C ILE A 381 18.53 10.19 12.16
N LEU A 382 17.76 9.41 11.40
CA LEU A 382 18.22 8.24 10.67
C LEU A 382 19.22 8.67 9.60
N SER A 383 18.89 9.69 8.82
CA SER A 383 19.79 10.26 7.79
C SER A 383 21.03 10.95 8.34
N ALA A 384 21.05 11.28 9.63
CA ALA A 384 22.25 11.78 10.31
C ALA A 384 23.20 10.66 10.77
N HIS A 385 22.72 9.41 10.90
CA HIS A 385 23.48 8.30 11.49
C HIS A 385 23.69 7.11 10.56
N VAL A 386 22.83 6.92 9.56
CA VAL A 386 22.91 5.85 8.59
C VAL A 386 23.01 6.44 7.19
N ALA A 387 24.05 6.07 6.45
CA ALA A 387 24.21 6.43 5.05
C ALA A 387 24.09 5.19 4.15
N VAL A 388 23.34 5.31 3.06
CA VAL A 388 23.32 4.30 2.00
C VAL A 388 24.28 4.75 0.90
N ILE A 389 25.32 3.98 0.61
CA ILE A 389 26.32 4.29 -0.43
C ILE A 389 26.35 3.17 -1.45
N ARG A 390 26.62 3.44 -2.73
CA ARG A 390 26.74 2.35 -3.70
C ARG A 390 28.07 1.62 -3.57
N ALA A 391 28.06 0.35 -3.93
CA ALA A 391 29.22 -0.54 -3.90
C ALA A 391 30.43 0.01 -4.69
N ASP A 392 30.22 0.84 -5.70
CA ASP A 392 31.23 1.43 -6.59
C ASP A 392 31.44 2.95 -6.40
N GLN A 393 30.73 3.58 -5.46
CA GLN A 393 30.75 5.03 -5.29
C GLN A 393 32.07 5.56 -4.69
N THR A 394 32.82 4.70 -4.01
CA THR A 394 34.09 5.05 -3.36
C THR A 394 35.12 3.98 -3.62
N SER A 395 36.38 4.36 -3.81
CA SER A 395 37.47 3.39 -3.82
C SER A 395 37.68 2.77 -2.44
N TRP A 396 38.26 1.57 -2.39
CA TRP A 396 38.66 0.94 -1.11
C TRP A 396 39.57 1.84 -0.27
N SER A 397 40.50 2.58 -0.89
CA SER A 397 41.41 3.45 -0.14
C SER A 397 40.68 4.61 0.56
N GLU A 398 39.67 5.18 -0.11
CA GLU A 398 38.85 6.25 0.44
C GLU A 398 37.91 5.70 1.51
N PHE A 399 37.26 4.56 1.26
CA PHE A 399 36.40 3.91 2.24
C PHE A 399 37.17 3.59 3.52
N ARG A 400 38.35 2.97 3.40
CA ARG A 400 39.23 2.62 4.52
C ARG A 400 39.68 3.83 5.34
N SER A 401 40.05 4.93 4.67
CA SER A 401 40.65 6.10 5.34
C SER A 401 39.63 7.13 5.83
N GLN A 402 38.50 7.27 5.13
CA GLN A 402 37.53 8.34 5.38
C GLN A 402 36.21 7.84 5.99
N ILE A 403 35.76 6.64 5.64
CA ILE A 403 34.44 6.12 6.05
C ILE A 403 34.56 5.16 7.22
N LEU A 404 35.36 4.12 7.08
CA LEU A 404 35.52 3.04 8.05
C LEU A 404 35.84 3.53 9.49
N PRO A 405 36.67 4.56 9.72
CA PRO A 405 36.94 5.08 11.07
C PRO A 405 35.74 5.78 11.74
N ASN A 406 34.72 6.14 10.96
CA ASN A 406 33.59 6.95 11.38
C ASN A 406 32.28 6.15 11.53
N ILE A 407 32.34 4.82 11.39
CA ILE A 407 31.16 3.95 11.42
C ILE A 407 31.31 2.87 12.48
N ASP A 408 30.18 2.42 12.99
CA ASP A 408 30.09 1.40 14.04
C ASP A 408 29.62 0.05 13.46
N PHE A 409 28.98 0.04 12.28
CA PHE A 409 28.52 -1.17 11.60
C PHE A 409 28.39 -0.98 10.08
N VAL A 410 28.38 -2.10 9.36
CA VAL A 410 28.09 -2.16 7.91
C VAL A 410 26.97 -3.15 7.64
N ILE A 411 26.06 -2.79 6.74
CA ILE A 411 25.11 -3.74 6.14
C ILE A 411 25.45 -3.88 4.66
N LEU A 412 25.74 -5.10 4.20
CA LEU A 412 25.86 -5.39 2.78
C LEU A 412 24.47 -5.74 2.27
N SER A 413 23.94 -4.90 1.39
CA SER A 413 22.59 -5.08 0.87
C SER A 413 22.48 -6.36 0.03
N PRO A 414 21.25 -6.75 -0.31
CA PRO A 414 21.00 -7.58 -1.47
C PRO A 414 21.54 -6.95 -2.76
N GLY A 415 21.49 -7.70 -3.86
CA GLY A 415 21.86 -7.19 -5.18
C GLY A 415 21.64 -8.25 -6.26
N PRO A 416 21.61 -7.83 -7.54
CA PRO A 416 21.74 -8.74 -8.66
C PRO A 416 23.19 -9.19 -8.84
N GLY A 417 23.38 -10.23 -9.64
CA GLY A 417 24.69 -10.70 -10.06
C GLY A 417 25.25 -11.81 -9.17
N SER A 418 26.58 -11.87 -9.08
CA SER A 418 27.29 -12.98 -8.44
C SER A 418 28.43 -12.48 -7.56
N PRO A 419 28.66 -13.08 -6.37
CA PRO A 419 29.82 -12.74 -5.54
C PRO A 419 31.16 -13.10 -6.17
N HIS A 420 31.16 -13.88 -7.27
CA HIS A 420 32.36 -14.19 -8.04
C HIS A 420 32.75 -13.10 -9.04
N VAL A 421 31.91 -12.07 -9.20
CA VAL A 421 32.19 -10.89 -9.99
C VAL A 421 32.48 -9.74 -9.01
N PRO A 422 33.75 -9.33 -8.84
CA PRO A 422 34.11 -8.32 -7.83
C PRO A 422 33.35 -7.00 -7.96
N ALA A 423 32.97 -6.62 -9.18
CA ALA A 423 32.19 -5.40 -9.43
C ALA A 423 30.76 -5.45 -8.85
N ASP A 424 30.17 -6.64 -8.65
CA ASP A 424 28.80 -6.77 -8.12
C ASP A 424 28.75 -6.52 -6.60
N ILE A 425 29.87 -6.74 -5.88
CA ILE A 425 29.98 -6.51 -4.42
C ILE A 425 30.72 -5.19 -4.11
N GLY A 426 31.61 -4.78 -5.02
CA GLY A 426 32.42 -3.57 -4.91
C GLY A 426 33.18 -3.47 -3.59
N VAL A 427 33.14 -2.29 -2.97
CA VAL A 427 33.86 -1.99 -1.73
C VAL A 427 33.44 -2.87 -0.54
N GLY A 428 32.25 -3.47 -0.58
CA GLY A 428 31.81 -4.45 0.41
C GLY A 428 32.67 -5.73 0.38
N GLY A 429 33.10 -6.14 -0.81
CA GLY A 429 33.98 -7.29 -1.00
C GLY A 429 35.39 -7.00 -0.51
N ASP A 430 35.90 -5.79 -0.80
CA ASP A 430 37.19 -5.32 -0.29
C ASP A 430 37.22 -5.26 1.24
N LEU A 431 36.12 -4.81 1.87
CA LEU A 431 35.96 -4.81 3.33
C LEU A 431 36.04 -6.22 3.91
N LEU A 432 35.27 -7.16 3.35
CA LEU A 432 35.27 -8.55 3.82
C LEU A 432 36.64 -9.22 3.63
N LEU A 433 37.34 -8.94 2.53
CA LEU A 433 38.69 -9.44 2.28
C LEU A 433 39.69 -8.86 3.31
N ALA A 434 39.61 -7.57 3.58
CA ALA A 434 40.47 -6.92 4.56
C ALA A 434 40.20 -7.41 5.98
N MET A 435 38.94 -7.67 6.35
CA MET A 435 38.58 -8.18 7.67
C MET A 435 39.05 -9.62 7.92
N THR A 436 39.19 -10.42 6.87
CA THR A 436 39.59 -11.83 6.95
C THR A 436 41.10 -12.03 6.78
N SER A 437 41.85 -10.98 6.41
CA SER A 437 43.30 -10.98 6.28
C SER A 437 44.01 -10.56 7.57
N GLU A 438 44.99 -11.34 8.03
CA GLU A 438 45.76 -11.07 9.26
C GLU A 438 46.66 -9.81 9.15
N ASP A 439 47.04 -9.40 7.93
CA ASP A 439 47.99 -8.31 7.67
C ASP A 439 47.31 -6.98 7.27
N SER A 440 45.98 -6.89 7.35
CA SER A 440 45.24 -5.74 6.80
C SER A 440 45.43 -4.44 7.58
N GLY A 441 45.75 -4.54 8.88
CA GLY A 441 45.92 -3.37 9.76
C GLY A 441 44.65 -2.53 9.91
N ILE A 442 43.47 -3.13 9.71
CA ILE A 442 42.17 -2.50 9.99
C ILE A 442 41.56 -3.09 11.26
N GLN A 443 40.87 -2.25 12.03
CA GLN A 443 40.06 -2.73 13.15
C GLN A 443 38.79 -3.39 12.59
N PRO A 444 38.42 -4.62 13.05
CA PRO A 444 37.18 -5.25 12.62
C PRO A 444 35.96 -4.39 12.94
N VAL A 445 34.95 -4.42 12.06
CA VAL A 445 33.66 -3.75 12.25
C VAL A 445 32.53 -4.79 12.09
N PRO A 446 31.46 -4.76 12.89
CA PRO A 446 30.32 -5.64 12.69
C PRO A 446 29.69 -5.50 11.29
N VAL A 447 29.45 -6.63 10.61
CA VAL A 447 28.83 -6.68 9.28
C VAL A 447 27.62 -7.60 9.26
N LEU A 448 26.53 -7.14 8.66
CA LEU A 448 25.36 -7.96 8.31
C LEU A 448 25.22 -8.04 6.79
N GLY A 449 25.40 -9.22 6.21
CA GLY A 449 25.16 -9.47 4.78
C GLY A 449 23.77 -10.01 4.49
N ILE A 450 23.10 -9.51 3.45
CA ILE A 450 21.76 -9.94 3.06
C ILE A 450 21.79 -10.40 1.61
N CYS A 451 21.22 -11.58 1.32
CA CYS A 451 21.16 -12.18 -0.02
C CYS A 451 22.53 -12.21 -0.72
N LEU A 452 22.83 -11.30 -1.65
CA LEU A 452 24.15 -11.20 -2.29
C LEU A 452 25.27 -10.97 -1.27
N GLY A 453 25.05 -10.16 -0.23
CA GLY A 453 25.99 -9.99 0.88
C GLY A 453 26.24 -11.28 1.69
N HIS A 454 25.23 -12.15 1.79
CA HIS A 454 25.38 -13.48 2.39
C HIS A 454 26.24 -14.40 1.54
N GLN A 455 26.01 -14.40 0.23
CA GLN A 455 26.78 -15.17 -0.73
C GLN A 455 28.23 -14.70 -0.82
N ALA A 456 28.47 -13.38 -0.77
CA ALA A 456 29.81 -12.79 -0.75
C ALA A 456 30.63 -13.22 0.47
N LEU A 457 30.00 -13.21 1.66
CA LEU A 457 30.65 -13.67 2.89
C LEU A 457 31.10 -15.13 2.77
N ALA A 458 30.23 -16.02 2.27
CA ALA A 458 30.56 -17.43 2.09
C ALA A 458 31.66 -17.62 1.04
N ALA A 459 31.53 -16.95 -0.12
CA ALA A 459 32.46 -17.09 -1.25
C ALA A 459 33.88 -16.65 -0.90
N LEU A 460 34.03 -15.52 -0.20
CA LEU A 460 35.34 -14.98 0.18
C LEU A 460 36.09 -15.86 1.18
N LEU A 461 35.38 -16.61 2.01
CA LEU A 461 35.97 -17.55 2.97
C LEU A 461 36.20 -18.95 2.36
N GLY A 462 35.96 -19.13 1.07
CA GLY A 462 36.20 -20.37 0.34
C GLY A 462 34.97 -21.28 0.16
N GLY A 463 33.79 -20.84 0.57
CA GLY A 463 32.53 -21.49 0.21
C GLY A 463 32.23 -21.35 -1.29
N LYS A 464 31.48 -22.30 -1.86
CA LYS A 464 31.00 -22.26 -3.24
C LYS A 464 29.59 -21.69 -3.28
N VAL A 465 29.35 -20.84 -4.25
CA VAL A 465 28.01 -20.33 -4.58
C VAL A 465 27.55 -21.01 -5.86
N VAL A 466 26.39 -21.64 -5.79
CA VAL A 466 25.85 -22.52 -6.83
C VAL A 466 24.42 -22.08 -7.18
N PRO A 467 23.87 -22.50 -8.34
CA PRO A 467 22.46 -22.30 -8.63
C PRO A 467 21.58 -22.90 -7.51
N ALA A 468 20.54 -22.17 -7.11
CA ALA A 468 19.57 -22.66 -6.14
C ALA A 468 18.82 -23.89 -6.69
N GLY A 469 18.43 -24.81 -5.81
CA GLY A 469 17.74 -26.04 -6.22
C GLY A 469 16.38 -25.75 -6.83
N GLU A 470 15.66 -24.78 -6.25
CA GLU A 470 14.47 -24.15 -6.82
C GLU A 470 14.70 -22.64 -6.91
N LEU A 471 14.40 -22.03 -8.07
CA LEU A 471 14.44 -20.59 -8.22
C LEU A 471 13.20 -19.95 -7.59
N VAL A 472 13.43 -19.23 -6.49
CA VAL A 472 12.39 -18.61 -5.68
C VAL A 472 12.53 -17.09 -5.73
N HIS A 473 11.72 -16.47 -6.58
CA HIS A 473 11.60 -15.01 -6.65
C HIS A 473 10.26 -14.57 -6.10
N GLY A 474 10.24 -13.64 -5.13
CA GLY A 474 9.01 -13.04 -4.60
C GLY A 474 8.09 -14.00 -3.87
N ARG A 475 8.60 -15.13 -3.37
CA ARG A 475 7.82 -16.12 -2.61
C ARG A 475 8.42 -16.30 -1.21
N ASN A 476 7.54 -16.57 -0.25
CA ASN A 476 7.95 -16.98 1.09
C ASN A 476 8.46 -18.41 1.08
N VAL A 477 9.57 -18.63 1.78
CA VAL A 477 10.08 -19.96 2.10
C VAL A 477 10.15 -20.15 3.61
N PRO A 478 10.09 -21.39 4.09
CA PRO A 478 10.37 -21.70 5.48
C PRO A 478 11.86 -21.52 5.81
N ILE A 479 12.14 -20.97 6.99
CA ILE A 479 13.47 -20.74 7.54
C ILE A 479 13.52 -21.33 8.95
N GLN A 480 14.30 -22.39 9.11
CA GLN A 480 14.62 -23.00 10.39
C GLN A 480 15.87 -22.33 10.96
N HIS A 481 15.82 -21.79 12.18
CA HIS A 481 16.95 -21.09 12.81
C HIS A 481 17.33 -21.69 14.16
N ASN A 482 18.53 -21.35 14.66
CA ASN A 482 19.02 -21.84 15.95
C ASN A 482 18.63 -20.97 17.16
N GLY A 483 18.05 -19.78 16.92
CA GLY A 483 17.58 -18.87 17.98
C GLY A 483 18.70 -18.16 18.73
N GLN A 484 19.91 -18.13 18.15
CA GLN A 484 21.10 -17.49 18.69
C GLN A 484 21.49 -16.27 17.85
N SER A 485 22.40 -15.45 18.37
CA SER A 485 22.99 -14.32 17.66
C SER A 485 21.93 -13.37 17.07
N ILE A 486 21.89 -13.16 15.76
CA ILE A 486 20.88 -12.32 15.10
C ILE A 486 19.45 -12.87 15.22
N PHE A 487 19.27 -14.15 15.55
CA PHE A 487 17.96 -14.76 15.84
C PHE A 487 17.63 -14.82 17.34
N LYS A 488 18.45 -14.21 18.21
CA LYS A 488 18.23 -14.22 19.66
C LYS A 488 16.81 -13.75 20.01
N GLY A 489 16.16 -14.46 20.93
CA GLY A 489 14.81 -14.14 21.36
C GLY A 489 13.71 -14.66 20.42
N LEU A 490 14.02 -15.04 19.17
CA LEU A 490 13.11 -15.80 18.32
C LEU A 490 13.13 -17.28 18.74
N ASN A 491 11.98 -17.94 18.70
CA ASN A 491 11.86 -19.33 19.13
C ASN A 491 12.37 -20.29 18.04
N PRO A 492 13.48 -21.01 18.28
CA PRO A 492 14.06 -21.93 17.30
C PRO A 492 13.16 -23.12 16.97
N GLU A 493 12.13 -23.43 17.76
CA GLU A 493 11.16 -24.48 17.43
C GLU A 493 10.13 -24.04 16.38
N ARG A 494 10.11 -22.75 16.02
CA ARG A 494 9.24 -22.25 14.96
C ARG A 494 10.03 -21.91 13.70
N VAL A 495 9.46 -22.35 12.59
CA VAL A 495 9.87 -21.96 11.26
C VAL A 495 9.41 -20.53 10.99
N LEU A 496 10.33 -19.67 10.56
CA LEU A 496 10.00 -18.34 10.05
C LEU A 496 9.65 -18.45 8.56
N HIS A 497 8.71 -17.64 8.09
CA HIS A 497 8.46 -17.48 6.66
C HIS A 497 9.03 -16.16 6.17
N GLN A 498 9.99 -16.23 5.26
CA GLN A 498 10.72 -15.08 4.73
C GLN A 498 10.77 -15.14 3.21
N VAL A 499 10.72 -13.98 2.55
CA VAL A 499 10.77 -13.86 1.10
C VAL A 499 12.19 -14.08 0.59
N ARG A 500 12.30 -14.76 -0.55
CA ARG A 500 13.53 -14.90 -1.32
C ARG A 500 13.39 -14.24 -2.70
N TYR A 501 14.52 -13.71 -3.18
CA TYR A 501 14.71 -13.28 -4.56
C TYR A 501 15.99 -13.86 -5.18
N ASN A 502 16.62 -14.85 -4.55
CA ASN A 502 17.92 -15.34 -4.99
C ASN A 502 17.80 -16.47 -6.01
N SER A 503 18.61 -16.38 -7.07
CA SER A 503 18.84 -17.47 -8.04
C SER A 503 20.01 -18.36 -7.66
N LEU A 504 20.91 -17.84 -6.81
CA LEU A 504 22.11 -18.51 -6.33
C LEU A 504 21.99 -18.78 -4.82
N THR A 505 22.67 -19.81 -4.34
CA THR A 505 22.71 -20.18 -2.92
C THR A 505 24.10 -20.67 -2.54
N VAL A 506 24.38 -20.73 -1.25
CA VAL A 506 25.65 -21.25 -0.73
C VAL A 506 25.57 -22.77 -0.62
N ASP A 507 26.53 -23.47 -1.23
CA ASP A 507 26.63 -24.92 -1.11
C ASP A 507 27.11 -25.31 0.29
N HIS A 508 26.22 -25.93 1.07
CA HIS A 508 26.49 -26.37 2.44
C HIS A 508 27.73 -27.26 2.54
N ALA A 509 27.99 -28.14 1.55
CA ALA A 509 29.11 -29.08 1.60
C ALA A 509 30.47 -28.40 1.42
N SER A 510 30.47 -27.18 0.88
CA SER A 510 31.68 -26.41 0.60
C SER A 510 32.05 -25.42 1.71
N LEU A 511 31.20 -25.26 2.73
CA LEU A 511 31.39 -24.25 3.75
C LEU A 511 32.70 -24.46 4.55
N PRO A 512 33.52 -23.41 4.70
CA PRO A 512 34.75 -23.48 5.50
C PRO A 512 34.43 -23.65 6.99
N SER A 513 35.35 -24.25 7.74
CA SER A 513 35.18 -24.51 9.18
C SER A 513 35.09 -23.25 10.05
N GLN A 514 35.38 -22.07 9.50
CA GLN A 514 35.29 -20.76 10.14
C GLN A 514 33.86 -20.22 10.23
N LEU A 515 32.93 -20.76 9.44
CA LEU A 515 31.53 -20.36 9.40
C LEU A 515 30.64 -21.39 10.09
N ASP A 516 29.73 -20.90 10.93
CA ASP A 516 28.64 -21.67 11.50
C ASP A 516 27.33 -21.37 10.75
N VAL A 517 26.60 -22.41 10.41
CA VAL A 517 25.24 -22.29 9.86
C VAL A 517 24.27 -22.02 10.99
N ILE A 518 23.62 -20.86 10.96
CA ILE A 518 22.70 -20.40 12.00
C ILE A 518 21.22 -20.47 11.56
N ALA A 519 20.97 -20.64 10.26
CA ALA A 519 19.65 -20.94 9.72
C ALA A 519 19.74 -21.75 8.41
N THR A 520 18.74 -22.58 8.15
CA THR A 520 18.58 -23.37 6.92
C THR A 520 17.13 -23.33 6.45
N ASN A 521 16.89 -23.67 5.18
CA ASN A 521 15.55 -24.04 4.72
C ASN A 521 15.32 -25.52 5.07
N PRO A 522 14.28 -25.87 5.85
CA PRO A 522 14.03 -27.24 6.26
C PRO A 522 13.60 -28.16 5.10
N ASP A 523 13.10 -27.60 3.99
CA ASP A 523 12.57 -28.39 2.87
C ASP A 523 13.69 -28.94 1.97
N ASP A 524 14.73 -28.15 1.71
CA ASP A 524 15.82 -28.47 0.76
C ASP A 524 17.22 -28.45 1.39
N GLY A 525 17.36 -28.00 2.64
CA GLY A 525 18.63 -27.89 3.35
C GLY A 525 19.49 -26.69 2.93
N GLU A 526 18.97 -25.77 2.11
CA GLU A 526 19.71 -24.60 1.68
C GLU A 526 20.14 -23.73 2.87
N VAL A 527 21.35 -23.17 2.79
CA VAL A 527 21.93 -22.34 3.85
C VAL A 527 21.22 -20.98 3.84
N MET A 528 20.54 -20.65 4.95
CA MET A 528 19.73 -19.43 5.06
C MET A 528 20.33 -18.38 5.98
N GLY A 529 21.30 -18.75 6.81
CA GLY A 529 22.02 -17.81 7.66
C GLY A 529 23.38 -18.35 8.08
N LEU A 530 24.36 -17.45 8.11
CA LEU A 530 25.74 -17.75 8.49
C LEU A 530 26.24 -16.79 9.57
N GLN A 531 27.16 -17.28 10.39
CA GLN A 531 27.93 -16.48 11.32
C GLN A 531 29.39 -16.91 11.29
N HIS A 532 30.31 -15.96 11.36
CA HIS A 532 31.73 -16.26 11.54
C HIS A 532 32.05 -16.53 13.02
N LYS A 533 32.90 -17.52 13.30
CA LYS A 533 33.22 -17.97 14.67
C LYS A 533 33.89 -16.93 15.55
N THR A 534 34.80 -16.14 14.97
CA THR A 534 35.61 -15.15 15.72
C THR A 534 35.35 -13.70 15.31
N LEU A 535 35.24 -13.41 14.02
CA LEU A 535 34.91 -12.07 13.49
C LEU A 535 33.42 -11.73 13.63
N PRO A 536 33.05 -10.44 13.78
CA PRO A 536 31.66 -10.00 13.94
C PRO A 536 30.90 -9.97 12.59
N LEU A 537 30.93 -11.09 11.86
CA LEU A 537 30.33 -11.23 10.53
C LEU A 537 29.09 -12.13 10.62
N TYR A 538 27.96 -11.63 10.16
CA TYR A 538 26.66 -12.32 10.18
C TYR A 538 25.99 -12.14 8.82
N SER A 539 25.17 -13.10 8.39
CA SER A 539 24.43 -12.93 7.15
C SER A 539 23.17 -13.80 7.05
N VAL A 540 22.26 -13.40 6.16
CA VAL A 540 21.02 -14.13 5.83
C VAL A 540 20.77 -14.16 4.32
N GLN A 541 20.27 -15.28 3.78
CA GLN A 541 20.02 -15.44 2.34
C GLN A 541 18.67 -14.84 1.90
N PHE A 542 17.72 -14.72 2.81
CA PHE A 542 16.39 -14.17 2.58
C PHE A 542 16.34 -12.65 2.77
N HIS A 543 15.20 -12.03 2.41
CA HIS A 543 14.99 -10.59 2.43
C HIS A 543 14.08 -10.18 3.60
N PRO A 544 14.66 -9.84 4.78
CA PRO A 544 13.90 -9.40 5.95
C PRO A 544 13.12 -8.10 5.71
N GLU A 545 13.52 -7.29 4.73
CA GLU A 545 12.96 -5.99 4.39
C GLU A 545 11.69 -6.04 3.52
N SER A 546 11.43 -7.17 2.87
CA SER A 546 10.23 -7.35 2.03
C SER A 546 8.95 -7.16 2.84
N ILE A 547 7.94 -6.52 2.25
CA ILE A 547 6.70 -6.23 2.96
C ILE A 547 5.96 -7.52 3.33
N TYR A 548 6.13 -8.55 2.52
CA TYR A 548 5.52 -9.84 2.78
C TYR A 548 6.25 -10.56 3.91
N SER A 549 7.60 -10.58 3.92
CA SER A 549 8.40 -11.09 5.07
C SER A 549 7.95 -10.50 6.41
N ARG A 550 7.75 -9.17 6.44
CA ARG A 550 7.34 -8.41 7.64
C ARG A 550 5.93 -8.76 8.12
N ARG A 551 5.06 -9.28 7.25
CA ARG A 551 3.66 -9.63 7.55
C ARG A 551 3.42 -11.13 7.73
N SER A 552 4.38 -11.97 7.36
CA SER A 552 4.18 -13.42 7.22
C SER A 552 4.26 -14.21 8.52
N ASN A 553 4.76 -13.61 9.61
CA ASN A 553 5.06 -14.32 10.85
C ASN A 553 4.06 -13.98 11.97
N HIS A 554 2.76 -14.08 11.67
CA HIS A 554 1.64 -13.94 12.64
C HIS A 554 1.71 -12.70 13.56
N GLY A 555 2.05 -11.55 12.99
CA GLY A 555 2.13 -10.28 13.73
C GLY A 555 3.50 -9.99 14.37
N VAL A 556 4.50 -10.83 14.13
CA VAL A 556 5.90 -10.55 14.45
C VAL A 556 6.64 -10.12 13.19
N ASP A 557 7.27 -8.95 13.24
CA ASP A 557 8.22 -8.51 12.21
C ASP A 557 9.60 -9.11 12.55
N ALA A 558 9.91 -10.28 12.00
CA ALA A 558 11.17 -10.98 12.28
C ALA A 558 12.39 -10.20 11.75
N GLY A 559 12.23 -9.44 10.65
CA GLY A 559 13.29 -8.59 10.12
C GLY A 559 13.71 -7.49 11.11
N LYS A 560 12.74 -6.85 11.77
CA LYS A 560 13.02 -5.90 12.86
C LYS A 560 13.73 -6.55 14.04
N HIS A 561 13.35 -7.76 14.41
CA HIS A 561 14.03 -8.50 15.48
C HIS A 561 15.49 -8.82 15.12
N ILE A 562 15.72 -9.29 13.89
CA ILE A 562 17.06 -9.57 13.37
C ILE A 562 17.93 -8.32 13.41
N LEU A 563 17.41 -7.18 12.93
CA LEU A 563 18.18 -5.94 12.95
C LEU A 563 18.42 -5.43 14.37
N ARG A 564 17.43 -5.51 15.27
CA ARG A 564 17.61 -5.14 16.68
C ARG A 564 18.72 -5.96 17.33
N ASN A 565 18.69 -7.28 17.16
CA ASN A 565 19.72 -8.18 17.69
C ASN A 565 21.10 -7.87 17.10
N PHE A 566 21.17 -7.53 15.82
CA PHE A 566 22.40 -7.08 15.19
C PHE A 566 22.92 -5.78 15.81
N MET A 567 22.04 -4.81 16.14
CA MET A 567 22.43 -3.59 16.84
C MET A 567 22.92 -3.84 18.27
N ASP A 568 22.37 -4.84 18.96
CA ASP A 568 22.88 -5.26 20.28
C ASP A 568 24.29 -5.87 20.14
N ILE A 569 24.51 -6.70 19.11
CA ILE A 569 25.84 -7.24 18.78
C ILE A 569 26.86 -6.13 18.49
N VAL A 570 26.45 -5.08 17.77
CA VAL A 570 27.29 -3.90 17.52
C VAL A 570 27.74 -3.24 18.82
N ASP A 571 26.82 -3.10 19.78
CA ASP A 571 27.12 -2.49 21.06
C ASP A 571 28.06 -3.34 21.92
N ASP A 572 27.79 -4.64 22.00
CA ASP A 572 28.63 -5.58 22.75
C ASP A 572 30.05 -5.62 22.16
N PHE A 573 30.17 -5.55 20.83
CA PHE A 573 31.46 -5.48 20.15
C PHE A 573 32.26 -4.24 20.54
N TRP A 574 31.67 -3.04 20.44
CA TRP A 574 32.36 -1.79 20.75
C TRP A 574 32.59 -1.55 22.25
N ALA A 575 31.76 -2.14 23.11
CA ALA A 575 32.02 -2.17 24.55
C ALA A 575 33.34 -2.87 24.89
N SER A 576 33.74 -3.86 24.08
CA SER A 576 34.95 -4.65 24.27
C SER A 576 36.17 -4.17 23.48
N ASN A 577 35.97 -3.31 22.46
CA ASN A 577 37.01 -2.93 21.48
C ASN A 577 37.36 -1.44 21.47
N GLY A 578 36.90 -0.67 22.48
CA GLY A 578 37.15 0.77 22.58
C GLY A 578 36.21 1.56 21.69
N ARG A 579 35.20 2.17 22.30
CA ARG A 579 34.07 2.81 21.62
C ARG A 579 34.43 4.22 21.10
N PRO A 580 34.26 4.52 19.80
CA PRO A 580 34.28 5.90 19.32
C PRO A 580 33.05 6.70 19.82
N GLU A 581 33.18 8.01 19.94
CA GLU A 581 32.09 8.91 20.37
C GLU A 581 30.89 8.80 19.41
N ARG A 582 29.67 8.60 19.95
CA ARG A 582 28.43 8.47 19.15
C ARG A 582 27.94 9.85 18.69
N LEU A 583 28.66 10.42 17.73
CA LEU A 583 28.29 11.63 17.01
C LEU A 583 27.49 11.27 15.73
N PRO A 584 26.80 12.23 15.10
CA PRO A 584 26.31 12.05 13.73
C PRO A 584 27.45 11.69 12.77
N LEU A 585 27.12 11.04 11.67
CA LEU A 585 28.06 10.82 10.58
C LEU A 585 28.62 12.17 10.09
N PRO A 586 29.94 12.24 9.84
CA PRO A 586 30.56 13.39 9.19
C PRO A 586 29.82 13.82 7.91
N LEU A 587 29.74 15.13 7.67
CA LEU A 587 28.98 15.68 6.54
C LEU A 587 29.46 15.15 5.18
N ASN A 588 30.77 14.95 5.01
CA ASN A 588 31.34 14.35 3.79
C ASN A 588 30.81 12.94 3.52
N ILE A 589 30.58 12.12 4.56
CA ILE A 589 29.97 10.80 4.43
C ILE A 589 28.47 10.91 4.14
N ARG A 590 27.78 11.82 4.85
CA ARG A 590 26.34 12.07 4.61
C ARG A 590 26.05 12.53 3.18
N LYS A 591 26.96 13.30 2.57
CA LYS A 591 26.86 13.72 1.15
C LYS A 591 27.00 12.58 0.15
N LEU A 592 27.64 11.47 0.54
CA LEU A 592 27.71 10.26 -0.29
C LEU A 592 26.38 9.49 -0.26
N CYS A 593 25.51 9.75 0.71
CA CYS A 593 24.27 9.02 0.86
C CYS A 593 23.37 9.18 -0.39
N VAL A 594 23.04 8.06 -1.06
CA VAL A 594 22.17 8.09 -2.25
C VAL A 594 20.72 8.41 -1.92
N LEU A 595 20.32 8.22 -0.65
CA LEU A 595 19.13 8.83 -0.06
C LEU A 595 19.38 10.32 0.16
N ASN A 596 19.60 11.10 -0.89
CA ASN A 596 19.66 12.54 -0.76
C ASN A 596 18.22 13.06 -0.52
N THR A 597 17.79 12.93 0.73
CA THR A 597 16.89 13.88 1.36
C THR A 597 17.61 15.24 1.22
N VAL A 598 16.94 16.23 0.67
CA VAL A 598 17.51 17.52 0.21
C VAL A 598 18.15 18.36 1.33
N TYR A 599 18.32 17.81 2.53
CA TYR A 599 18.98 18.42 3.68
C TYR A 599 20.50 18.61 3.52
N SER A 600 21.19 17.93 2.59
CA SER A 600 22.66 18.08 2.42
C SER A 600 23.08 19.32 1.62
N ALA A 601 22.18 19.90 0.81
CA ALA A 601 22.50 21.00 -0.11
C ALA A 601 22.14 22.41 0.41
N LEU A 602 21.27 22.52 1.42
CA LEU A 602 20.76 23.81 1.91
C LEU A 602 21.68 24.52 2.91
N ASP A 603 22.75 23.89 3.39
CA ASP A 603 23.60 24.46 4.46
C ASP A 603 24.91 25.08 3.95
N GLU A 604 25.33 24.85 2.70
CA GLU A 604 26.63 25.33 2.19
C GLU A 604 26.57 26.52 1.22
N SER A 605 25.39 26.89 0.70
CA SER A 605 25.27 28.00 -0.26
C SER A 605 24.82 29.33 0.37
N ARG A 606 24.57 29.38 1.68
CA ARG A 606 24.26 30.63 2.39
C ARG A 606 25.44 31.09 3.25
N PRO A 607 26.13 32.20 2.89
CA PRO A 607 27.12 32.81 3.76
C PRO A 607 26.51 33.09 5.14
N ALA A 608 27.25 32.77 6.20
CA ALA A 608 26.83 32.92 7.60
C ALA A 608 26.48 34.37 8.04
N GLY A 609 26.52 35.35 7.12
CA GLY A 609 26.16 36.75 7.33
C GLY A 609 24.75 37.18 6.92
N ASP A 610 23.92 36.31 6.31
CA ASP A 610 22.57 36.70 5.83
C ASP A 610 21.42 36.02 6.58
N LYS A 611 21.54 35.91 7.92
CA LYS A 611 20.46 35.42 8.80
C LYS A 611 19.36 36.48 9.05
N THR A 612 19.39 37.62 8.35
CA THR A 612 18.43 38.72 8.50
C THR A 612 17.53 38.97 7.29
N LYS A 613 17.63 38.18 6.21
CA LYS A 613 16.62 38.19 5.14
C LYS A 613 15.74 36.95 5.23
N THR A 614 14.73 37.02 6.08
CA THR A 614 13.46 36.33 5.82
C THR A 614 13.05 36.70 4.39
N GLY A 615 13.18 35.76 3.46
CA GLY A 615 12.79 35.99 2.06
C GLY A 615 11.37 36.51 2.05
N SER A 616 11.19 37.75 1.61
CA SER A 616 9.87 38.33 1.34
C SER A 616 9.11 37.32 0.49
N ARG A 617 8.00 36.77 1.02
CA ARG A 617 7.08 35.97 0.22
C ARG A 617 6.69 36.87 -0.96
N ARG A 618 7.02 36.48 -2.18
CA ARG A 618 6.58 37.23 -3.37
C ARG A 618 5.06 37.22 -3.37
N ASP A 619 4.46 38.36 -3.66
CA ASP A 619 3.02 38.44 -3.80
C ASP A 619 2.58 37.53 -4.96
N PRO A 620 1.44 36.83 -4.86
CA PRO A 620 0.95 35.98 -5.94
C PRO A 620 0.76 36.80 -7.22
N ILE A 621 1.43 36.39 -8.30
CA ILE A 621 1.33 37.01 -9.62
C ILE A 621 0.08 36.52 -10.35
N TYR A 622 -0.36 35.29 -10.05
CA TYR A 622 -1.49 34.66 -10.72
C TYR A 622 -2.59 34.28 -9.74
N SER A 623 -3.81 34.14 -10.25
CA SER A 623 -4.95 33.53 -9.57
C SER A 623 -5.65 32.55 -10.50
N VAL A 624 -5.99 31.35 -10.03
CA VAL A 624 -6.85 30.43 -10.80
C VAL A 624 -8.30 30.82 -10.55
N ARG A 625 -9.02 31.22 -11.60
CA ARG A 625 -10.46 31.52 -11.54
C ARG A 625 -11.28 30.34 -12.01
N ARG A 626 -12.38 30.05 -11.32
CA ARG A 626 -13.37 29.06 -11.70
C ARG A 626 -14.66 29.71 -12.19
N HIS A 627 -15.27 29.10 -13.21
CA HIS A 627 -16.60 29.44 -13.68
C HIS A 627 -17.44 28.16 -13.88
N ASP A 628 -18.65 28.12 -13.30
CA ASP A 628 -19.58 27.01 -13.52
C ASP A 628 -20.21 27.15 -14.91
N ILE A 629 -20.09 26.12 -15.75
CA ILE A 629 -20.67 26.09 -17.10
C ILE A 629 -21.78 25.04 -17.22
N GLY A 630 -22.14 24.35 -16.14
CA GLY A 630 -23.09 23.25 -16.14
C GLY A 630 -24.48 23.63 -16.63
N SER A 631 -24.91 24.86 -16.36
CA SER A 631 -26.17 25.42 -16.89
C SER A 631 -26.13 25.71 -18.38
N LEU A 632 -24.94 25.93 -18.95
CA LEU A 632 -24.73 26.20 -20.37
C LEU A 632 -24.69 24.92 -21.20
N VAL A 633 -24.37 23.78 -20.58
CA VAL A 633 -24.30 22.48 -21.28
C VAL A 633 -25.72 21.97 -21.61
N PRO A 634 -26.04 21.71 -22.89
CA PRO A 634 -27.33 21.18 -23.30
C PRO A 634 -27.68 19.87 -22.58
N SER A 635 -28.97 19.64 -22.30
CA SER A 635 -29.43 18.48 -21.52
C SER A 635 -28.95 17.14 -22.07
N PHE A 636 -28.93 16.97 -23.39
CA PHE A 636 -28.43 15.77 -24.07
C PHE A 636 -26.90 15.59 -23.97
N ALA A 637 -26.15 16.68 -23.77
CA ALA A 637 -24.69 16.69 -23.70
C ALA A 637 -24.14 16.59 -22.26
N ARG A 638 -24.97 16.75 -21.22
CA ARG A 638 -24.52 16.82 -19.81
C ARG A 638 -23.62 15.68 -19.36
N ASN A 639 -23.88 14.45 -19.84
CA ASN A 639 -23.10 13.25 -19.53
C ASN A 639 -22.28 12.75 -20.74
N ARG A 640 -22.20 13.52 -21.82
CA ARG A 640 -21.53 13.17 -23.09
C ARG A 640 -20.32 14.07 -23.30
N LEU A 641 -19.25 13.75 -22.58
CA LEU A 641 -18.01 14.51 -22.59
C LEU A 641 -17.41 14.64 -24.00
N ASP A 642 -17.62 13.63 -24.85
CA ASP A 642 -17.20 13.62 -26.24
C ASP A 642 -17.83 14.77 -27.04
N LEU A 643 -19.11 15.08 -26.83
CA LEU A 643 -19.80 16.17 -27.51
C LEU A 643 -19.32 17.55 -27.03
N VAL A 644 -19.12 17.68 -25.72
CA VAL A 644 -18.60 18.93 -25.14
C VAL A 644 -17.18 19.19 -25.60
N PHE A 645 -16.32 18.16 -25.60
CA PHE A 645 -14.95 18.24 -26.11
C PHE A 645 -14.91 18.66 -27.59
N GLU A 646 -15.71 17.99 -28.43
CA GLU A 646 -15.78 18.25 -29.87
C GLU A 646 -16.25 19.69 -30.17
N ALA A 647 -17.23 20.19 -29.42
CA ALA A 647 -17.75 21.55 -29.60
C ALA A 647 -16.80 22.65 -29.08
N THR A 648 -16.06 22.38 -28.00
CA THR A 648 -15.34 23.44 -27.27
C THR A 648 -13.83 23.47 -27.50
N VAL A 649 -13.19 22.29 -27.58
CA VAL A 649 -11.72 22.12 -27.50
C VAL A 649 -11.13 21.54 -28.78
N TYR A 650 -11.77 20.52 -29.37
CA TYR A 650 -11.21 19.76 -30.48
C TYR A 650 -10.83 20.66 -31.67
N SER A 651 -9.64 20.41 -32.22
CA SER A 651 -9.14 21.10 -33.41
C SER A 651 -8.11 20.22 -34.11
N SER A 652 -8.18 20.12 -35.44
CA SER A 652 -7.16 19.40 -36.22
C SER A 652 -5.86 20.19 -36.40
N THR A 653 -5.85 21.49 -36.06
CA THR A 653 -4.71 22.40 -36.33
C THR A 653 -4.10 23.00 -35.07
N LYS A 654 -4.83 23.01 -33.94
CA LYS A 654 -4.34 23.55 -32.66
C LYS A 654 -3.97 22.42 -31.70
N ALA A 655 -3.02 22.70 -30.82
CA ALA A 655 -2.69 21.77 -29.75
C ALA A 655 -3.86 21.66 -28.75
N PHE A 656 -4.11 20.45 -28.26
CA PHE A 656 -5.15 20.19 -27.29
C PHE A 656 -4.83 18.96 -26.45
N PHE A 657 -5.48 18.87 -25.29
CA PHE A 657 -5.50 17.66 -24.47
C PHE A 657 -6.91 17.32 -24.02
N TRP A 658 -7.14 16.03 -23.81
CA TRP A 658 -8.25 15.47 -23.04
C TRP A 658 -7.71 14.34 -22.17
N LEU A 659 -7.56 14.62 -20.87
CA LEU A 659 -7.27 13.63 -19.83
C LEU A 659 -8.61 13.10 -19.31
N ASP A 660 -8.89 11.82 -19.52
CA ASP A 660 -10.22 11.27 -19.35
C ASP A 660 -10.26 10.09 -18.38
N SER A 661 -11.18 10.15 -17.42
CA SER A 661 -11.53 9.02 -16.58
C SER A 661 -12.74 8.27 -17.14
N ALA A 662 -12.57 7.67 -18.32
CA ALA A 662 -13.62 6.95 -19.05
C ALA A 662 -14.24 5.78 -18.25
N ALA A 663 -13.48 5.19 -17.32
CA ALA A 663 -13.94 4.12 -16.42
C ALA A 663 -14.10 4.57 -14.95
N ALA A 664 -14.41 5.85 -14.70
CA ALA A 664 -14.64 6.37 -13.36
C ALA A 664 -15.68 5.51 -12.60
N ALA A 665 -15.23 4.74 -11.61
CA ALA A 665 -16.11 3.99 -10.74
C ALA A 665 -16.54 4.88 -9.55
N PRO A 666 -17.80 4.80 -9.07
CA PRO A 666 -18.20 5.46 -7.85
C PRO A 666 -17.30 5.04 -6.67
N GLY A 667 -16.70 6.01 -5.98
CA GLY A 667 -15.75 5.76 -4.88
C GLY A 667 -14.30 5.47 -5.31
N ASP A 668 -13.98 5.49 -6.61
CA ASP A 668 -12.60 5.51 -7.08
C ASP A 668 -12.06 6.96 -7.05
N ASN A 669 -11.43 7.33 -5.94
CA ASN A 669 -10.84 8.66 -5.74
C ASN A 669 -9.73 8.98 -6.76
N PHE A 670 -9.22 7.97 -7.48
CA PHE A 670 -8.13 8.11 -8.43
C PHE A 670 -8.57 8.58 -9.82
N ALA A 671 -9.87 8.47 -10.14
CA ALA A 671 -10.43 8.70 -11.47
C ALA A 671 -11.70 9.59 -11.46
N ARG A 672 -11.77 10.58 -10.56
CA ARG A 672 -12.96 11.43 -10.36
C ARG A 672 -13.22 12.46 -11.46
N PHE A 673 -12.19 12.96 -12.12
CA PHE A 673 -12.30 14.11 -13.03
C PHE A 673 -11.81 13.80 -14.44
N SER A 674 -12.46 14.40 -15.43
CA SER A 674 -11.90 14.54 -16.78
C SER A 674 -11.57 16.01 -17.04
N TYR A 675 -10.43 16.27 -17.68
CA TYR A 675 -9.91 17.60 -18.00
C TYR A 675 -9.66 17.72 -19.49
N MET A 676 -10.06 18.83 -20.09
CA MET A 676 -9.84 19.11 -21.50
C MET A 676 -9.51 20.57 -21.71
N GLY A 677 -8.56 20.88 -22.58
CA GLY A 677 -8.17 22.26 -22.82
C GLY A 677 -7.49 22.46 -24.16
N PRO A 678 -7.75 23.60 -24.84
CA PRO A 678 -6.95 24.01 -25.97
C PRO A 678 -5.62 24.58 -25.46
N THR A 679 -4.58 24.55 -26.29
CA THR A 679 -3.32 25.20 -25.98
C THR A 679 -2.73 25.83 -27.24
N SER A 680 -2.14 27.00 -27.08
CA SER A 680 -1.41 27.68 -28.16
C SER A 680 -0.04 27.02 -28.38
N LEU A 681 0.44 26.99 -29.62
CA LEU A 681 1.67 26.28 -29.96
C LEU A 681 2.91 26.82 -29.21
N ASP A 682 2.96 28.12 -28.94
CA ASP A 682 3.99 28.80 -28.15
C ASP A 682 4.12 28.28 -26.71
N ARG A 683 3.10 27.58 -26.21
CA ARG A 683 3.04 26.97 -24.87
C ARG A 683 3.23 25.46 -24.87
N CYS A 684 3.55 24.88 -26.03
CA CYS A 684 3.98 23.50 -26.15
C CYS A 684 5.50 23.46 -25.99
N ILE A 685 5.97 22.73 -24.97
CA ILE A 685 7.37 22.53 -24.62
C ILE A 685 7.73 21.11 -25.03
N SER A 686 8.84 20.94 -25.75
CA SER A 686 9.38 19.64 -26.13
C SER A 686 10.83 19.56 -25.69
N TYR A 687 11.29 18.37 -25.34
CA TYR A 687 12.68 18.14 -24.95
C TYR A 687 13.26 16.98 -25.75
N ASP A 688 14.46 17.21 -26.25
CA ASP A 688 15.27 16.23 -26.96
C ASP A 688 16.48 15.83 -26.11
N LEU A 689 16.55 14.55 -25.76
CA LEU A 689 17.59 14.00 -24.91
C LEU A 689 18.92 13.89 -25.64
N ALA A 690 18.99 13.83 -26.97
CA ALA A 690 20.29 13.76 -27.65
C ALA A 690 21.04 15.10 -27.60
N SER A 691 20.30 16.21 -27.71
CA SER A 691 20.85 17.57 -27.79
C SER A 691 20.74 18.38 -26.50
N ASP A 692 20.10 17.86 -25.44
CA ASP A 692 19.81 18.59 -24.20
C ASP A 692 19.06 19.92 -24.44
N ARG A 693 18.22 19.91 -25.47
CA ARG A 693 17.56 21.13 -25.95
C ARG A 693 16.08 21.10 -25.62
N VAL A 694 15.63 22.16 -24.96
CA VAL A 694 14.20 22.44 -24.78
C VAL A 694 13.75 23.30 -25.94
N THR A 695 12.73 22.88 -26.68
CA THR A 695 12.10 23.63 -27.76
C THR A 695 10.68 24.03 -27.37
N TYR A 696 10.24 25.20 -27.83
CA TYR A 696 8.88 25.67 -27.61
C TYR A 696 8.38 26.56 -28.74
N GLY A 697 7.06 26.60 -28.94
CA GLY A 697 6.50 27.28 -30.10
C GLY A 697 6.85 26.60 -31.41
N SER A 698 7.00 27.40 -32.47
CA SER A 698 7.35 26.94 -33.81
C SER A 698 8.82 26.50 -33.92
N ASP A 699 9.72 27.19 -33.24
CA ASP A 699 11.16 27.13 -33.52
C ASP A 699 12.05 27.71 -32.42
N LYS A 700 11.50 28.19 -31.30
CA LYS A 700 12.31 28.74 -30.21
C LYS A 700 12.93 27.60 -29.41
N SER A 701 14.14 27.83 -28.91
CA SER A 701 14.83 26.84 -28.08
C SER A 701 15.68 27.48 -27.00
N VAL A 702 15.85 26.75 -25.90
CA VAL A 702 16.74 27.06 -24.79
C VAL A 702 17.62 25.84 -24.55
N GLN A 703 18.92 26.07 -24.51
CA GLN A 703 19.88 25.05 -24.09
C GLN A 703 19.91 25.00 -22.57
N LEU A 704 19.83 23.80 -22.00
CA LEU A 704 19.96 23.65 -20.55
C LEU A 704 21.40 24.00 -20.09
N GLU A 705 21.52 24.51 -18.86
CA GLU A 705 22.81 24.80 -18.22
C GLU A 705 23.71 23.55 -18.19
N GLN A 706 25.03 23.72 -18.23
CA GLN A 706 25.96 22.59 -18.22
C GLN A 706 25.77 21.75 -16.94
N GLY A 707 25.40 20.47 -17.11
CA GLY A 707 25.08 19.56 -16.00
C GLY A 707 23.62 19.62 -15.52
N GLY A 708 22.80 20.52 -16.05
CA GLY A 708 21.35 20.57 -15.82
C GLY A 708 20.60 19.51 -16.63
N THR A 709 19.52 18.97 -16.07
CA THR A 709 18.64 18.01 -16.74
C THR A 709 17.24 18.59 -16.93
N PHE A 710 16.48 18.09 -17.91
CA PHE A 710 15.08 18.51 -18.08
C PHE A 710 14.23 18.28 -16.83
N TRP A 711 14.52 17.23 -16.07
CA TRP A 711 13.88 16.99 -14.78
C TRP A 711 14.14 18.11 -13.78
N SER A 712 15.39 18.51 -13.59
CA SER A 712 15.76 19.61 -12.68
C SER A 712 15.18 20.96 -13.15
N TRP A 713 15.15 21.19 -14.46
CA TRP A 713 14.54 22.38 -15.05
C TRP A 713 13.04 22.44 -14.75
N MET A 714 12.33 21.35 -15.03
CA MET A 714 10.89 21.24 -14.82
C MET A 714 10.51 21.33 -13.33
N ASP A 715 11.32 20.77 -12.43
CA ASP A 715 11.10 20.87 -10.97
C ASP A 715 11.25 22.31 -10.46
N ARG A 716 12.29 23.04 -10.91
CA ARG A 716 12.48 24.47 -10.59
C ARG A 716 11.31 25.31 -11.08
N VAL A 717 10.92 25.12 -12.34
CA VAL A 717 9.80 25.83 -12.98
C VAL A 717 8.47 25.57 -12.27
N GLN A 718 8.18 24.30 -11.97
CA GLN A 718 6.97 23.91 -11.25
C GLN A 718 6.93 24.51 -9.83
N SER A 719 8.05 24.48 -9.12
CA SER A 719 8.16 25.03 -7.77
C SER A 719 7.95 26.55 -7.74
N ASP A 720 8.58 27.27 -8.67
CA ASP A 720 8.42 28.73 -8.82
C ASP A 720 6.95 29.08 -9.11
N LEU A 721 6.33 28.46 -10.11
CA LEU A 721 4.93 28.71 -10.46
C LEU A 721 3.95 28.42 -9.32
N ALA A 722 4.13 27.31 -8.60
CA ALA A 722 3.30 26.96 -7.45
C ALA A 722 3.44 27.97 -6.29
N SER A 723 4.59 28.66 -6.18
CA SER A 723 4.80 29.71 -5.17
C SER A 723 4.16 31.05 -5.55
N LEU A 724 3.86 31.27 -6.84
CA LEU A 724 3.38 32.53 -7.40
C LEU A 724 1.88 32.55 -7.70
N VAL A 725 1.14 31.49 -7.37
CA VAL A 725 -0.29 31.36 -7.67
C VAL A 725 -1.13 31.45 -6.41
N ASN A 726 -2.23 32.19 -6.47
CA ASN A 726 -3.33 32.10 -5.53
C ASN A 726 -4.40 31.13 -6.07
N LEU A 727 -4.81 30.18 -5.27
CA LEU A 727 -5.72 29.12 -5.69
C LEU A 727 -7.09 29.35 -5.08
N GLU A 728 -8.16 29.20 -5.87
CA GLU A 728 -9.51 29.18 -5.32
C GLU A 728 -9.78 27.89 -4.53
N GLU A 729 -10.50 28.02 -3.42
CA GLU A 729 -11.10 26.87 -2.74
C GLU A 729 -12.12 26.20 -3.69
N GLY A 730 -11.96 24.91 -3.99
CA GLY A 730 -12.88 24.25 -4.93
C GLY A 730 -12.46 22.86 -5.38
N PRO A 731 -11.92 22.65 -6.60
CA PRO A 731 -11.71 21.31 -7.13
C PRO A 731 -10.39 20.67 -6.70
N GLU A 732 -10.46 19.42 -6.21
CA GLU A 732 -9.32 18.51 -6.09
C GLU A 732 -8.80 18.16 -7.50
N GLY A 733 -7.48 18.15 -7.72
CA GLY A 733 -6.87 17.77 -9.00
C GLY A 733 -6.24 18.91 -9.79
N LEU A 734 -6.40 18.92 -11.13
CA LEU A 734 -5.71 19.83 -12.05
C LEU A 734 -6.35 21.23 -12.05
N GLN A 735 -5.64 22.19 -11.48
CA GLN A 735 -5.94 23.62 -11.48
C GLN A 735 -4.93 24.39 -12.34
N CYS A 736 -5.02 24.21 -13.67
CA CYS A 736 -4.01 24.67 -14.63
C CYS A 736 -2.59 24.09 -14.34
N GLY A 737 -1.66 24.28 -15.27
CA GLY A 737 -0.28 23.79 -15.14
C GLY A 737 0.17 23.00 -16.37
N PHE A 738 1.01 22.00 -16.20
CA PHE A 738 1.58 21.22 -17.30
C PHE A 738 0.79 19.94 -17.56
N VAL A 739 0.52 19.63 -18.83
CA VAL A 739 -0.13 18.40 -19.28
C VAL A 739 0.72 17.78 -20.39
N GLY A 740 1.13 16.52 -20.24
CA GLY A 740 2.06 15.93 -21.19
C GLY A 740 2.62 14.59 -20.76
N TYR A 741 3.79 14.25 -21.29
CA TYR A 741 4.44 12.96 -21.05
C TYR A 741 5.95 13.08 -20.84
N PHE A 742 6.48 12.12 -20.08
CA PHE A 742 7.89 11.75 -20.08
C PHE A 742 8.02 10.38 -20.76
N GLY A 743 8.73 10.32 -21.88
CA GLY A 743 9.00 9.08 -22.62
C GLY A 743 9.98 8.19 -21.86
N TYR A 744 9.99 6.90 -22.17
CA TYR A 744 10.80 5.89 -21.45
C TYR A 744 12.28 6.24 -21.39
N GLU A 745 12.81 6.86 -22.45
CA GLU A 745 14.24 7.21 -22.55
C GLU A 745 14.66 8.34 -21.61
N MET A 746 13.71 9.06 -21.01
CA MET A 746 13.96 9.95 -19.88
C MET A 746 14.55 9.23 -18.66
N LYS A 747 14.59 7.89 -18.68
CA LYS A 747 15.34 7.03 -17.74
C LYS A 747 16.80 7.46 -17.63
N ALA A 748 17.42 7.99 -18.68
CA ALA A 748 18.80 8.44 -18.65
C ALA A 748 19.06 9.59 -17.66
N GLY A 749 18.05 10.42 -17.39
CA GLY A 749 18.11 11.48 -16.37
C GLY A 749 17.48 11.09 -15.03
N ALA A 750 16.87 9.90 -14.94
CA ALA A 750 16.12 9.45 -13.78
C ALA A 750 16.82 8.31 -13.02
N LEU A 751 17.39 7.33 -13.72
CA LEU A 751 18.07 6.17 -13.18
C LEU A 751 19.53 6.48 -12.87
N PRO A 752 19.92 6.53 -11.59
CA PRO A 752 21.31 6.72 -11.25
C PRO A 752 22.16 5.52 -11.68
N GLY A 753 23.36 5.79 -12.21
CA GLY A 753 24.28 4.73 -12.69
C GLY A 753 24.00 4.25 -14.12
N TYR A 754 22.95 4.77 -14.77
CA TYR A 754 22.72 4.51 -16.19
C TYR A 754 23.64 5.38 -17.06
N ASP A 755 24.37 4.75 -18.00
CA ASP A 755 25.22 5.46 -18.94
C ASP A 755 24.40 5.99 -20.12
N ARG A 756 24.23 7.30 -20.20
CA ARG A 756 23.51 7.95 -21.30
C ARG A 756 24.17 7.72 -22.67
N ALA A 757 25.49 7.49 -22.71
CA ALA A 757 26.20 7.28 -23.97
C ALA A 757 25.79 5.98 -24.69
N SER A 758 25.07 5.07 -24.02
CA SER A 758 24.48 3.88 -24.63
C SER A 758 23.30 4.20 -25.56
N ILE A 759 22.72 5.40 -25.48
CA ILE A 759 21.60 5.79 -26.33
C ILE A 759 22.15 6.15 -27.71
N GLU A 760 22.01 5.23 -28.67
CA GLU A 760 22.35 5.50 -30.06
C GLU A 760 21.55 6.70 -30.60
N ASN A 761 22.22 7.60 -31.33
CA ASN A 761 21.55 8.65 -32.08
C ASN A 761 20.75 8.01 -33.22
N PRO A 762 19.41 8.03 -33.20
CA PRO A 762 18.63 7.35 -34.21
C PRO A 762 18.80 8.06 -35.56
N SER A 763 18.89 7.26 -36.64
CA SER A 763 18.86 7.73 -38.03
C SER A 763 17.45 8.15 -38.49
N THR A 764 16.43 8.07 -37.63
CA THR A 764 15.01 8.29 -37.94
C THR A 764 14.37 9.37 -37.08
N SER A 765 13.37 10.07 -37.63
CA SER A 765 12.58 11.07 -36.91
C SER A 765 11.73 10.41 -35.82
N GLN A 766 12.10 10.60 -34.56
CA GLN A 766 11.38 10.10 -33.39
C GLN A 766 10.56 11.22 -32.74
N PRO A 767 9.47 10.90 -32.00
CA PRO A 767 8.81 11.88 -31.16
C PRO A 767 9.78 12.41 -30.08
N PRO A 768 9.55 13.64 -29.57
CA PRO A 768 10.35 14.18 -28.47
C PRO A 768 10.36 13.25 -27.24
N ASP A 769 11.48 13.22 -26.50
CA ASP A 769 11.64 12.37 -25.32
C ASP A 769 10.76 12.82 -24.15
N ALA A 770 10.45 14.11 -24.06
CA ALA A 770 9.38 14.64 -23.22
C ALA A 770 8.64 15.77 -23.93
N GLN A 771 7.34 15.89 -23.67
CA GLN A 771 6.55 16.96 -24.28
C GLN A 771 5.37 17.36 -23.38
N PHE A 772 5.20 18.66 -23.15
CA PHE A 772 4.20 19.23 -22.25
C PHE A 772 3.52 20.47 -22.86
N MET A 773 2.22 20.58 -22.63
CA MET A 773 1.43 21.79 -22.83
C MET A 773 1.33 22.53 -21.51
N PHE A 774 1.58 23.84 -21.51
CA PHE A 774 1.18 24.68 -20.38
C PHE A 774 -0.31 25.08 -20.53
N ALA A 775 -1.18 24.38 -19.81
CA ALA A 775 -2.62 24.56 -19.77
C ALA A 775 -2.98 25.76 -18.86
N ASP A 776 -3.01 26.96 -19.43
CA ASP A 776 -3.50 28.17 -18.74
C ASP A 776 -5.03 28.23 -18.67
N ARG A 777 -5.73 27.38 -19.43
CA ARG A 777 -7.19 27.31 -19.47
C ARG A 777 -7.66 25.89 -19.75
N LEU A 778 -8.71 25.45 -19.06
CA LEU A 778 -9.26 24.12 -19.23
C LEU A 778 -10.73 24.05 -18.79
N ILE A 779 -11.44 23.05 -19.32
CA ILE A 779 -12.77 22.64 -18.90
C ILE A 779 -12.60 21.31 -18.15
N ALA A 780 -13.30 21.18 -17.03
CA ALA A 780 -13.28 19.99 -16.20
C ALA A 780 -14.70 19.48 -15.96
N TYR A 781 -14.80 18.16 -15.84
CA TYR A 781 -16.02 17.45 -15.50
C TYR A 781 -15.82 16.62 -14.23
N ASP A 782 -16.67 16.85 -13.23
CA ASP A 782 -16.71 16.05 -12.00
C ASP A 782 -17.65 14.86 -12.20
N HIS A 783 -17.09 13.66 -12.35
CA HIS A 783 -17.90 12.45 -12.57
C HIS A 783 -18.80 12.10 -11.39
N TRP A 784 -18.49 12.57 -10.18
CA TRP A 784 -19.29 12.26 -8.99
C TRP A 784 -20.46 13.21 -8.86
N ASN A 785 -20.20 14.51 -8.94
CA ASN A 785 -21.23 15.53 -8.81
C ASN A 785 -21.99 15.81 -10.11
N LYS A 786 -21.51 15.29 -11.25
CA LYS A 786 -22.07 15.51 -12.60
C LYS A 786 -22.11 17.00 -12.96
N THR A 787 -21.06 17.73 -12.59
CA THR A 787 -20.93 19.18 -12.79
C THR A 787 -19.80 19.51 -13.75
N TRP A 788 -19.96 20.63 -14.46
CA TRP A 788 -18.98 21.16 -15.41
C TRP A 788 -18.47 22.51 -14.96
N PHE A 789 -17.17 22.73 -15.05
CA PHE A 789 -16.58 24.02 -14.75
C PHE A 789 -15.40 24.32 -15.66
N ALA A 790 -15.20 25.60 -15.94
CA ALA A 790 -14.03 26.14 -16.64
C ALA A 790 -13.05 26.73 -15.61
N LEU A 791 -11.76 26.50 -15.81
CA LEU A 791 -10.67 27.07 -15.01
C LEU A 791 -9.76 27.89 -15.94
N GLY A 792 -9.33 29.05 -15.46
CA GLY A 792 -8.37 29.90 -16.16
C GLY A 792 -7.35 30.51 -15.21
N LEU A 793 -6.08 30.49 -15.60
CA LEU A 793 -4.99 31.15 -14.92
C LEU A 793 -4.98 32.64 -15.28
N VAL A 794 -5.37 33.49 -14.35
CA VAL A 794 -5.49 34.94 -14.54
C VAL A 794 -4.32 35.67 -13.87
N ARG A 795 -3.73 36.66 -14.55
CA ARG A 795 -2.69 37.52 -13.96
C ARG A 795 -3.34 38.57 -13.04
N ASN A 796 -2.76 38.75 -11.86
CA ASN A 796 -3.16 39.79 -10.93
C ASN A 796 -2.59 41.13 -11.41
N GLU A 797 -3.43 42.17 -11.49
CA GLU A 797 -3.02 43.52 -11.84
C GLU A 797 -2.22 44.11 -10.67
N THR A 798 -0.90 43.95 -10.69
CA THR A 798 0.03 44.55 -9.73
C THR A 798 0.93 45.55 -10.47
N GLU A 799 1.32 46.64 -9.79
CA GLU A 799 2.13 47.71 -10.39
C GLU A 799 3.56 47.24 -10.76
N ASN A 800 4.01 46.10 -10.23
CA ASN A 800 5.31 45.48 -10.55
C ASN A 800 5.18 44.41 -11.65
N HIS A 801 6.02 44.51 -12.68
CA HIS A 801 6.12 43.58 -13.80
C HIS A 801 6.88 42.28 -13.41
N ASP A 802 6.53 41.67 -12.28
CA ASP A 802 7.16 40.43 -11.86
C ASP A 802 6.81 39.30 -12.83
N ARG A 803 7.81 38.49 -13.17
CA ARG A 803 7.71 37.37 -14.12
C ARG A 803 8.09 36.07 -13.44
N SER A 804 7.35 35.00 -13.71
CA SER A 804 7.76 33.66 -13.28
C SER A 804 9.00 33.19 -14.04
N LEU A 805 9.70 32.19 -13.49
CA LEU A 805 10.88 31.60 -14.13
C LEU A 805 10.57 31.10 -15.54
N LEU A 806 9.39 30.52 -15.74
CA LEU A 806 8.91 30.07 -17.05
C LEU A 806 8.90 31.22 -18.08
N GLU A 807 8.44 32.40 -17.67
CA GLU A 807 8.36 33.57 -18.55
C GLU A 807 9.72 34.20 -18.82
N GLN A 808 10.61 34.16 -17.82
CA GLN A 808 11.96 34.66 -17.95
C GLN A 808 12.76 33.80 -18.94
N GLU A 809 12.65 32.48 -18.81
CA GLU A 809 13.41 31.54 -19.65
C GLU A 809 12.82 31.37 -21.05
N MET A 810 11.48 31.37 -21.20
CA MET A 810 10.84 31.20 -22.51
C MET A 810 10.51 32.52 -23.21
N GLY A 811 10.62 33.67 -22.54
CA GLY A 811 10.27 34.97 -23.11
C GLY A 811 8.81 35.07 -23.58
N LEU A 812 7.89 34.35 -22.93
CA LEU A 812 6.45 34.36 -23.24
C LEU A 812 5.64 34.75 -22.01
N GLN A 813 4.48 35.37 -22.24
CA GLN A 813 3.55 35.76 -21.19
C GLN A 813 2.61 34.60 -20.86
N VAL A 814 2.68 34.15 -19.61
CA VAL A 814 1.86 33.08 -19.03
C VAL A 814 0.64 33.70 -18.33
N GLY A 815 -0.49 32.99 -18.38
CA GLY A 815 -1.77 33.47 -17.84
C GLY A 815 -2.43 34.56 -18.70
N MET A 816 -3.71 34.81 -18.43
CA MET A 816 -4.56 35.75 -19.16
C MET A 816 -4.99 36.93 -18.26
N SER A 817 -5.39 38.04 -18.85
CA SER A 817 -6.05 39.13 -18.13
C SER A 817 -7.46 38.74 -17.68
N GLY A 818 -8.03 39.48 -16.72
CA GLY A 818 -9.41 39.28 -16.30
C GLY A 818 -10.41 39.40 -17.45
N SER A 819 -10.19 40.35 -18.37
CA SER A 819 -11.00 40.54 -19.58
C SER A 819 -10.88 39.37 -20.57
N GLU A 820 -9.68 38.83 -20.76
CA GLU A 820 -9.46 37.66 -21.63
C GLU A 820 -10.15 36.41 -21.08
N PHE A 821 -10.16 36.24 -19.75
CA PHE A 821 -10.90 35.16 -19.11
C PHE A 821 -12.40 35.29 -19.37
N THR A 822 -12.99 36.46 -19.14
CA THR A 822 -14.42 36.71 -19.43
C THR A 822 -14.75 36.51 -20.90
N SER A 823 -13.88 36.96 -21.82
CA SER A 823 -14.06 36.73 -23.26
C SER A 823 -14.05 35.25 -23.60
N TRP A 824 -13.13 34.48 -23.02
CA TRP A 824 -13.04 33.03 -23.25
C TRP A 824 -14.27 32.28 -22.71
N ILE A 825 -14.81 32.68 -21.55
CA ILE A 825 -16.08 32.15 -21.05
C ILE A 825 -17.23 32.44 -22.02
N GLY A 826 -17.30 33.67 -22.57
CA GLY A 826 -18.29 34.02 -23.60
C GLY A 826 -18.15 33.18 -24.88
N GLU A 827 -16.92 32.84 -25.29
CA GLU A 827 -16.69 31.92 -26.41
C GLU A 827 -17.19 30.50 -26.11
N ILE A 828 -17.01 30.00 -24.87
CA ILE A 828 -17.55 28.70 -24.44
C ILE A 828 -19.08 28.73 -24.49
N GLU A 829 -19.70 29.78 -23.95
CA GLU A 829 -21.15 29.96 -23.97
C GLU A 829 -21.70 29.94 -25.40
N GLN A 830 -21.09 30.70 -26.31
CA GLN A 830 -21.49 30.71 -27.71
C GLN A 830 -21.36 29.31 -28.37
N LYS A 831 -20.26 28.59 -28.12
CA LYS A 831 -20.05 27.25 -28.66
C LYS A 831 -21.05 26.24 -28.12
N LEU A 832 -21.40 26.31 -26.83
CA LEU A 832 -22.39 25.44 -26.21
C LEU A 832 -23.82 25.80 -26.63
N SER A 833 -24.11 27.09 -26.86
CA SER A 833 -25.38 27.53 -27.46
C SER A 833 -25.53 27.00 -28.88
N ASN A 834 -24.49 27.10 -29.70
CA ASN A 834 -24.50 26.53 -31.05
C ASN A 834 -24.73 25.01 -31.02
N LEU A 835 -24.13 24.30 -30.07
CA LEU A 835 -24.39 22.87 -29.86
C LEU A 835 -25.86 22.61 -29.50
N ALA A 836 -26.45 23.45 -28.63
CA ALA A 836 -27.87 23.38 -28.28
C ALA A 836 -28.77 23.58 -29.51
N ASP A 837 -28.46 24.57 -30.34
CA ASP A 837 -29.21 24.93 -31.55
C ASP A 837 -29.13 23.85 -32.63
N THR A 838 -27.98 23.19 -32.77
CA THR A 838 -27.82 22.07 -33.72
C THR A 838 -28.57 20.81 -33.29
N GLY A 839 -28.95 20.70 -32.01
CA GLY A 839 -29.63 19.53 -31.45
C GLY A 839 -28.72 18.32 -31.22
N GLU A 840 -29.29 17.24 -30.70
CA GLU A 840 -28.54 16.00 -30.46
C GLU A 840 -28.08 15.41 -31.81
N PRO A 841 -26.76 15.18 -32.01
CA PRO A 841 -26.27 14.60 -33.25
C PRO A 841 -26.91 13.24 -33.49
N ALA A 842 -27.40 13.01 -34.71
CA ALA A 842 -27.91 11.72 -35.10
C ALA A 842 -26.83 10.64 -34.91
N ILE A 843 -27.21 9.50 -34.32
CA ILE A 843 -26.31 8.36 -34.18
C ILE A 843 -25.89 7.95 -35.60
N PRO A 844 -24.58 7.91 -35.93
CA PRO A 844 -24.12 7.53 -37.26
C PRO A 844 -24.69 6.16 -37.64
N SER A 845 -25.37 6.08 -38.79
CA SER A 845 -25.99 4.84 -39.29
C SER A 845 -24.99 3.88 -39.91
N SER A 846 -23.75 4.33 -40.20
CA SER A 846 -22.67 3.52 -40.76
C SER A 846 -21.53 3.31 -39.76
N HIS A 847 -21.24 2.05 -39.44
CA HIS A 847 -20.01 1.64 -38.78
C HIS A 847 -18.86 1.59 -39.79
N THR A 848 -18.40 2.74 -40.28
CA THR A 848 -17.12 2.79 -41.00
C THR A 848 -16.02 2.54 -39.97
N GLU A 849 -15.17 1.56 -40.26
CA GLU A 849 -14.04 1.17 -39.42
C GLU A 849 -13.01 2.32 -39.41
N PRO A 850 -12.83 3.05 -38.28
CA PRO A 850 -12.03 4.28 -38.27
C PRO A 850 -10.53 4.03 -38.37
N LEU A 851 -10.07 2.80 -38.13
CA LEU A 851 -8.66 2.41 -38.26
C LEU A 851 -8.50 1.26 -39.27
N PRO A 852 -8.44 1.57 -40.59
CA PRO A 852 -8.35 0.57 -41.66
C PRO A 852 -6.90 0.12 -41.93
N LEU A 853 -6.07 0.02 -40.89
CA LEU A 853 -4.66 -0.36 -40.99
C LEU A 853 -4.41 -1.72 -40.34
N SER A 854 -3.52 -2.49 -40.95
CA SER A 854 -2.93 -3.70 -40.36
C SER A 854 -1.59 -3.36 -39.73
N PHE A 855 -1.37 -3.88 -38.53
CA PHE A 855 -0.17 -3.65 -37.75
C PHE A 855 0.72 -4.90 -37.75
N THR A 856 2.01 -4.69 -38.01
CA THR A 856 3.04 -5.73 -37.98
C THR A 856 3.91 -5.57 -36.75
N TYR A 857 4.23 -6.68 -36.09
CA TYR A 857 5.21 -6.67 -35.01
C TYR A 857 6.60 -6.40 -35.60
N ASN A 858 7.41 -5.61 -34.91
CA ASN A 858 8.77 -5.23 -35.31
C ASN A 858 9.79 -6.39 -35.27
N SER A 859 9.34 -7.60 -34.95
CA SER A 859 10.15 -8.82 -34.81
C SER A 859 9.35 -10.06 -35.21
N THR A 860 10.00 -11.22 -35.23
CA THR A 860 9.33 -12.51 -35.43
C THR A 860 8.95 -13.14 -34.08
N SER A 861 7.93 -14.00 -34.09
CA SER A 861 7.58 -14.84 -32.92
C SER A 861 8.81 -15.58 -32.38
N ASP A 862 9.62 -16.19 -33.26
CA ASP A 862 10.78 -16.99 -32.85
C ASP A 862 11.89 -16.15 -32.22
N ALA A 863 12.13 -14.94 -32.73
CA ALA A 863 13.07 -14.01 -32.13
C ALA A 863 12.60 -13.55 -30.74
N TYR A 864 11.31 -13.23 -30.58
CA TYR A 864 10.77 -12.86 -29.27
C TYR A 864 10.84 -14.02 -28.28
N LYS A 865 10.51 -15.24 -28.71
CA LYS A 865 10.66 -16.46 -27.89
C LYS A 865 12.10 -16.74 -27.48
N SER A 866 13.05 -16.49 -28.38
CA SER A 866 14.49 -16.60 -28.07
C SER A 866 14.91 -15.54 -27.03
N ALA A 867 14.38 -14.32 -27.12
CA ALA A 867 14.61 -13.27 -26.13
C ALA A 867 14.00 -13.61 -24.76
N ILE A 868 12.83 -14.28 -24.70
CA ILE A 868 12.27 -14.81 -23.44
C ILE A 868 13.24 -15.81 -22.80
N GLN A 869 13.77 -16.75 -23.58
CA GLN A 869 14.74 -17.73 -23.08
C GLN A 869 16.02 -17.04 -22.58
N ALA A 870 16.50 -16.02 -23.30
CA ALA A 870 17.64 -15.22 -22.84
C ALA A 870 17.34 -14.47 -21.52
N CYS A 871 16.13 -13.94 -21.35
CA CYS A 871 15.69 -13.36 -20.07
C CYS A 871 15.73 -14.40 -18.95
N GLN A 872 15.22 -15.62 -19.19
CA GLN A 872 15.26 -16.70 -18.21
C GLN A 872 16.69 -17.11 -17.83
N SER A 873 17.61 -17.14 -18.79
CA SER A 873 19.04 -17.37 -18.50
C SER A 873 19.63 -16.27 -17.62
N GLN A 874 19.34 -14.99 -17.93
CA GLN A 874 19.80 -13.87 -17.10
C GLN A 874 19.25 -13.94 -15.67
N ILE A 875 17.99 -14.35 -15.52
CA ILE A 875 17.36 -14.57 -14.21
C ILE A 875 18.02 -15.74 -13.49
N ALA A 876 18.27 -16.86 -14.17
CA ALA A 876 18.93 -18.03 -13.60
C ALA A 876 20.37 -17.71 -13.10
N ASP A 877 21.09 -16.86 -13.84
CA ASP A 877 22.43 -16.41 -13.48
C ASP A 877 22.44 -15.38 -12.33
N GLY A 878 21.26 -14.99 -11.83
CA GLY A 878 21.11 -14.03 -10.73
C GLY A 878 21.17 -12.57 -11.15
N ASN A 879 21.26 -12.26 -12.44
CA ASN A 879 21.37 -10.88 -12.93
C ASN A 879 20.06 -10.07 -12.78
N SER A 880 18.90 -10.74 -12.65
CA SER A 880 17.59 -10.11 -12.46
C SER A 880 16.62 -11.09 -11.79
N TYR A 881 15.51 -10.59 -11.27
CA TYR A 881 14.41 -11.39 -10.71
C TYR A 881 13.22 -11.44 -11.67
N GLU A 882 12.94 -10.32 -12.34
CA GLU A 882 11.91 -10.13 -13.36
C GLU A 882 12.48 -9.24 -14.48
N LEU A 883 12.12 -9.51 -15.72
CA LEU A 883 12.44 -8.67 -16.88
C LEU A 883 11.18 -8.39 -17.70
N CYS A 884 10.75 -7.13 -17.79
CA CYS A 884 9.60 -6.75 -18.62
C CYS A 884 10.03 -6.58 -20.08
N LEU A 885 10.06 -7.70 -20.81
CA LEU A 885 10.42 -7.75 -22.21
C LEU A 885 9.30 -7.17 -23.08
N THR A 886 9.62 -6.19 -23.92
CA THR A 886 8.64 -5.52 -24.77
C THR A 886 9.05 -5.48 -26.24
N GLY A 887 8.08 -5.17 -27.10
CA GLY A 887 8.28 -4.80 -28.48
C GLY A 887 7.16 -3.91 -28.98
N GLN A 888 7.14 -3.65 -30.28
CA GLN A 888 6.19 -2.70 -30.88
C GLN A 888 5.54 -3.25 -32.14
N TYR A 889 4.26 -2.95 -32.25
CA TYR A 889 3.49 -3.05 -33.48
C TYR A 889 3.53 -1.72 -34.21
N THR A 890 3.76 -1.76 -35.53
CA THR A 890 3.88 -0.57 -36.37
C THR A 890 2.95 -0.65 -37.57
N ALA A 891 2.48 0.50 -38.04
CA ALA A 891 1.75 0.65 -39.29
C ALA A 891 2.08 2.01 -39.92
N SER A 892 2.14 2.05 -41.25
CA SER A 892 2.31 3.30 -42.01
C SER A 892 0.94 3.92 -42.30
N ALA A 893 0.76 5.18 -41.92
CA ALA A 893 -0.35 6.03 -42.34
C ALA A 893 -0.04 6.86 -43.60
N ARG A 894 1.12 6.65 -44.24
CA ARG A 894 1.44 7.29 -45.52
C ARG A 894 0.29 7.09 -46.52
N ASP A 895 -0.12 8.17 -47.17
CA ASP A 895 -1.22 8.24 -48.14
C ASP A 895 -2.62 7.93 -47.57
N GLN A 896 -2.79 7.89 -46.24
CA GLN A 896 -4.08 7.69 -45.58
C GLN A 896 -4.52 8.96 -44.84
N ASN A 897 -5.76 9.39 -45.04
CA ASN A 897 -6.35 10.48 -44.27
C ASN A 897 -7.09 9.92 -43.05
N LEU A 898 -6.36 9.62 -41.98
CA LEU A 898 -6.93 9.05 -40.76
C LEU A 898 -7.58 10.13 -39.88
N ASP A 899 -8.80 9.84 -39.43
CA ASP A 899 -9.48 10.64 -38.41
C ASP A 899 -9.13 10.11 -37.01
N TYR A 900 -8.09 10.70 -36.40
CA TYR A 900 -7.64 10.32 -35.05
C TYR A 900 -8.71 10.52 -33.98
N TRP A 901 -9.65 11.46 -34.17
CA TRP A 901 -10.76 11.65 -33.25
C TRP A 901 -11.76 10.49 -33.33
N ALA A 902 -12.12 10.07 -34.55
CA ALA A 902 -12.97 8.88 -34.74
C ALA A 902 -12.31 7.61 -34.17
N ILE A 903 -10.99 7.45 -34.35
CA ILE A 903 -10.21 6.34 -33.78
C ILE A 903 -10.27 6.37 -32.25
N TYR A 904 -9.99 7.52 -31.63
CA TYR A 904 -10.03 7.64 -30.18
C TYR A 904 -11.43 7.40 -29.60
N LYS A 905 -12.50 7.95 -30.21
CA LYS A 905 -13.89 7.67 -29.80
C LYS A 905 -14.18 6.16 -29.79
N HIS A 906 -13.74 5.45 -30.82
CA HIS A 906 -13.87 4.00 -30.89
C HIS A 906 -13.12 3.28 -29.77
N PHE A 907 -11.87 3.67 -29.50
CA PHE A 907 -11.06 3.08 -28.43
C PHE A 907 -11.64 3.34 -27.04
N ARG A 908 -12.07 4.58 -26.78
CA ARG A 908 -12.70 5.01 -25.53
C ARG A 908 -13.94 4.17 -25.19
N ILE A 909 -14.78 3.86 -26.19
CA ILE A 909 -15.99 3.04 -26.02
C ILE A 909 -15.63 1.58 -25.75
N GLN A 910 -14.68 1.02 -26.50
CA GLN A 910 -14.34 -0.40 -26.41
C GLN A 910 -13.49 -0.75 -25.19
N ASN A 911 -12.61 0.16 -24.79
CA ASN A 911 -11.62 -0.02 -23.74
C ASN A 911 -11.64 1.19 -22.78
N PRO A 912 -12.75 1.44 -22.07
CA PRO A 912 -12.80 2.51 -21.08
C PRO A 912 -11.75 2.25 -19.99
N ALA A 913 -11.00 3.28 -19.61
CA ALA A 913 -9.93 3.20 -18.63
C ALA A 913 -9.98 4.39 -17.66
N SER A 914 -9.40 4.23 -16.47
CA SER A 914 -9.32 5.26 -15.41
C SER A 914 -8.44 6.45 -15.79
N HIS A 915 -7.43 6.21 -16.63
CA HIS A 915 -6.46 7.21 -17.10
C HIS A 915 -6.37 7.22 -18.64
N ALA A 916 -7.52 7.22 -19.32
CA ALA A 916 -7.56 7.38 -20.77
C ALA A 916 -7.10 8.79 -21.17
N THR A 917 -6.56 8.95 -22.38
CA THR A 917 -6.07 10.26 -22.83
C THR A 917 -6.12 10.42 -24.34
N PHE A 918 -6.46 11.62 -24.80
CA PHE A 918 -6.30 12.06 -26.19
C PHE A 918 -5.57 13.40 -26.23
N ILE A 919 -4.34 13.40 -26.75
CA ILE A 919 -3.49 14.62 -26.85
C ILE A 919 -2.98 14.77 -28.27
N SER A 920 -2.94 16.00 -28.78
CA SER A 920 -2.31 16.32 -30.06
C SER A 920 -1.33 17.48 -29.93
N PHE A 921 -0.11 17.25 -30.40
CA PHE A 921 0.97 18.23 -30.55
C PHE A 921 1.24 18.46 -32.06
N PRO A 922 0.55 19.42 -32.71
CA PRO A 922 0.68 19.63 -34.15
C PRO A 922 2.09 20.02 -34.59
N ALA A 923 2.82 20.80 -33.78
CA ALA A 923 4.19 21.25 -34.10
C ALA A 923 5.16 20.08 -34.36
N THR A 924 5.01 18.99 -33.61
CA THR A 924 5.83 17.78 -33.77
C THR A 924 5.09 16.65 -34.50
N GLN A 925 3.87 16.92 -34.99
CA GLN A 925 2.98 15.94 -35.62
C GLN A 925 2.77 14.68 -34.76
N THR A 926 2.65 14.85 -33.44
CA THR A 926 2.46 13.75 -32.49
C THR A 926 1.03 13.75 -31.97
N THR A 927 0.32 12.63 -32.06
CA THR A 927 -1.00 12.44 -31.46
C THR A 927 -1.01 11.15 -30.64
N ILE A 928 -1.47 11.23 -29.39
CA ILE A 928 -1.47 10.14 -28.42
C ILE A 928 -2.92 9.75 -28.11
N MET A 929 -3.24 8.46 -28.28
CA MET A 929 -4.55 7.88 -28.01
C MET A 929 -4.40 6.73 -27.01
N SER A 930 -4.57 7.03 -25.73
CA SER A 930 -4.31 6.12 -24.61
C SER A 930 -5.58 5.57 -23.96
N CYS A 931 -5.57 4.26 -23.67
CA CYS A 931 -6.55 3.57 -22.83
C CYS A 931 -5.86 2.93 -21.61
N SER A 932 -4.92 3.64 -20.96
CA SER A 932 -4.15 3.10 -19.85
C SER A 932 -5.00 2.96 -18.57
N PRO A 933 -5.04 1.76 -17.95
CA PRO A 933 -5.71 1.55 -16.67
C PRO A 933 -4.78 1.74 -15.46
N GLU A 934 -3.47 1.86 -15.67
CA GLU A 934 -2.48 1.76 -14.60
C GLU A 934 -1.98 3.15 -14.16
N LEU A 935 -2.16 3.44 -12.87
CA LEU A 935 -1.59 4.62 -12.22
C LEU A 935 -0.10 4.39 -11.99
N PHE A 936 0.75 5.25 -12.56
CA PHE A 936 2.16 5.28 -12.21
C PHE A 936 2.34 5.91 -10.82
N ILE A 937 2.00 7.19 -10.69
CA ILE A 937 2.09 7.93 -9.43
C ILE A 937 1.08 9.07 -9.37
N ARG A 938 0.53 9.30 -8.18
CA ARG A 938 -0.31 10.45 -7.85
C ARG A 938 0.23 11.16 -6.63
N PHE A 939 0.19 12.48 -6.66
CA PHE A 939 0.47 13.38 -5.54
C PHE A 939 -0.83 14.06 -5.13
N ASP A 940 -1.28 13.77 -3.91
CA ASP A 940 -2.55 14.20 -3.33
C ASP A 940 -2.36 14.84 -1.94
N GLY A 941 -3.43 15.01 -1.16
CA GLY A 941 -3.39 15.62 0.16
C GLY A 941 -3.28 17.14 0.10
N ALA A 942 -3.11 17.78 1.27
CA ALA A 942 -2.88 19.22 1.34
C ALA A 942 -1.62 19.58 0.54
N ASN A 943 -1.77 20.40 -0.50
CA ASN A 943 -0.68 20.84 -1.39
C ASN A 943 0.13 19.69 -2.05
N GLY A 944 -0.49 18.56 -2.39
CA GLY A 944 0.18 17.49 -3.17
C GLY A 944 1.25 16.70 -2.40
N ARG A 945 1.15 16.68 -1.06
CA ARG A 945 2.17 16.09 -0.17
C ARG A 945 2.13 14.57 -0.06
N GLN A 946 1.03 13.92 -0.39
CA GLN A 946 0.89 12.47 -0.28
C GLN A 946 1.14 11.80 -1.63
N ALA A 947 2.23 11.03 -1.75
CA ALA A 947 2.50 10.19 -2.90
C ALA A 947 1.74 8.86 -2.79
N VAL A 948 1.11 8.43 -3.87
CA VAL A 948 0.39 7.16 -3.98
C VAL A 948 0.73 6.48 -5.31
N MET A 949 1.09 5.20 -5.26
CA MET A 949 1.33 4.36 -6.43
C MET A 949 0.48 3.08 -6.31
N LYS A 950 -0.07 2.61 -7.44
CA LYS A 950 -0.94 1.43 -7.51
C LYS A 950 -0.46 0.47 -8.60
N PRO A 951 0.62 -0.31 -8.35
CA PRO A 951 1.07 -1.30 -9.34
C PRO A 951 -0.01 -2.33 -9.61
N ILE A 952 -0.17 -2.67 -10.90
CA ILE A 952 -1.08 -3.71 -11.37
C ILE A 952 -0.23 -4.81 -12.00
N LYS A 953 -0.23 -5.99 -11.38
CA LYS A 953 0.42 -7.21 -11.90
C LYS A 953 -0.53 -8.37 -11.71
N GLY A 954 -0.70 -9.16 -12.76
CA GLY A 954 -1.71 -10.20 -12.88
C GLY A 954 -3.09 -9.70 -13.31
N THR A 955 -3.68 -10.40 -14.29
CA THR A 955 -5.01 -10.04 -14.83
C THR A 955 -5.78 -11.29 -15.25
N LEU A 956 -6.95 -11.48 -14.65
CA LEU A 956 -7.87 -12.55 -14.99
C LEU A 956 -9.06 -12.02 -15.81
N LYS A 957 -9.28 -12.57 -16.99
CA LYS A 957 -10.46 -12.22 -17.81
C LYS A 957 -11.76 -12.69 -17.15
N ARG A 958 -12.71 -11.76 -16.98
CA ARG A 958 -14.04 -12.05 -16.42
C ARG A 958 -14.87 -12.91 -17.38
N SER A 959 -15.76 -13.73 -16.83
CA SER A 959 -16.78 -14.46 -17.60
C SER A 959 -17.66 -13.51 -18.44
N LYS A 960 -18.22 -14.02 -19.54
CA LYS A 960 -19.15 -13.26 -20.39
C LYS A 960 -20.47 -13.01 -19.65
N CYS A 961 -21.07 -11.83 -19.85
CA CYS A 961 -22.42 -11.58 -19.32
C CYS A 961 -23.44 -12.51 -20.01
N LYS A 962 -24.31 -13.16 -19.23
CA LYS A 962 -25.47 -13.90 -19.77
C LYS A 962 -26.44 -13.01 -20.54
N CYS A 963 -26.46 -11.71 -20.23
CA CYS A 963 -27.27 -10.68 -20.85
C CYS A 963 -26.79 -10.22 -22.24
N GLY A 964 -25.74 -10.81 -22.82
CA GLY A 964 -25.18 -10.39 -24.11
C GLY A 964 -24.55 -8.98 -24.10
N GLY A 965 -24.28 -8.40 -22.92
CA GLY A 965 -23.73 -7.04 -22.79
C GLY A 965 -24.78 -5.94 -22.64
N LEU A 966 -26.08 -6.28 -22.60
CA LEU A 966 -27.16 -5.31 -22.37
C LEU A 966 -27.02 -4.55 -21.03
N CYS A 967 -26.34 -5.14 -20.04
CA CYS A 967 -26.03 -4.50 -18.76
C CYS A 967 -25.09 -3.28 -18.89
N LYS A 968 -24.42 -3.12 -20.02
CA LYS A 968 -23.52 -1.99 -20.30
C LYS A 968 -24.26 -0.75 -20.82
N LEU A 969 -25.55 -0.87 -21.11
CA LEU A 969 -26.36 0.26 -21.56
C LEU A 969 -26.70 1.17 -20.36
N PRO A 970 -26.66 2.51 -20.51
CA PRO A 970 -26.91 3.47 -19.42
C PRO A 970 -28.24 3.25 -18.68
N ALA A 971 -29.27 2.76 -19.37
CA ALA A 971 -30.60 2.50 -18.82
C ALA A 971 -30.72 1.21 -17.96
N CYS A 972 -29.65 0.41 -17.84
CA CYS A 972 -29.68 -0.92 -17.22
C CYS A 972 -29.12 -0.98 -15.78
N GLY A 973 -29.02 0.14 -15.06
CA GLY A 973 -28.38 0.23 -13.73
C GLY A 973 -28.63 -0.95 -12.75
N PRO A 974 -29.88 -1.37 -12.49
CA PRO A 974 -30.17 -2.52 -11.61
C PRO A 974 -29.66 -3.85 -12.17
N ARG A 975 -29.76 -4.05 -13.49
CA ARG A 975 -29.31 -5.26 -14.20
C ARG A 975 -27.80 -5.42 -14.20
N LYS A 976 -27.02 -4.34 -14.08
CA LYS A 976 -25.55 -4.43 -14.02
C LYS A 976 -25.08 -5.13 -12.75
N ALA A 977 -25.61 -4.73 -11.58
CA ALA A 977 -25.25 -5.35 -10.30
C ALA A 977 -25.62 -6.84 -10.25
N GLU A 978 -26.80 -7.21 -10.77
CA GLU A 978 -27.23 -8.60 -10.89
C GLU A 978 -26.32 -9.41 -11.82
N CYS A 979 -25.97 -8.84 -12.98
CA CYS A 979 -25.07 -9.48 -13.95
C CYS A 979 -23.67 -9.64 -13.39
N ASP A 980 -23.14 -8.65 -12.67
CA ASP A 980 -21.83 -8.71 -12.04
C ASP A 980 -21.80 -9.76 -10.92
N THR A 981 -22.85 -9.84 -10.11
CA THR A 981 -23.02 -10.89 -9.09
C THR A 981 -23.08 -12.28 -9.72
N ALA A 982 -23.84 -12.44 -10.81
CA ALA A 982 -23.94 -13.71 -11.53
C ALA A 982 -22.61 -14.13 -12.19
N ARG A 983 -21.86 -13.16 -12.75
CA ARG A 983 -20.51 -13.39 -13.31
C ARG A 983 -19.53 -13.81 -12.22
N TYR A 984 -19.55 -13.13 -11.07
CA TYR A 984 -18.66 -13.44 -9.97
C TYR A 984 -18.89 -14.87 -9.44
N LYS A 985 -20.14 -15.31 -9.30
CA LYS A 985 -20.46 -16.71 -8.93
C LYS A 985 -19.90 -17.74 -9.90
N VAL A 986 -19.85 -17.43 -11.19
CA VAL A 986 -19.25 -18.31 -12.22
C VAL A 986 -17.72 -18.25 -12.17
N ASP A 987 -17.17 -17.09 -11.83
CA ASP A 987 -15.73 -16.87 -11.78
C ASP A 987 -15.10 -17.22 -10.42
N GLU A 988 -15.87 -17.55 -9.38
CA GLU A 988 -15.39 -17.68 -8.00
C GLU A 988 -14.17 -18.60 -7.86
N GLU A 989 -14.23 -19.80 -8.43
CA GLU A 989 -13.12 -20.77 -8.40
C GLU A 989 -11.91 -20.26 -9.19
N ARG A 990 -12.14 -19.63 -10.34
CA ARG A 990 -11.08 -19.05 -11.19
C ARG A 990 -10.38 -17.90 -10.49
N VAL A 991 -11.15 -17.04 -9.80
CA VAL A 991 -10.66 -15.92 -9.00
C VAL A 991 -9.87 -16.45 -7.80
N ARG A 992 -10.38 -17.47 -7.10
CA ARG A 992 -9.68 -18.10 -5.98
C ARG A 992 -8.36 -18.73 -6.44
N ALA A 993 -8.34 -19.41 -7.59
CA ALA A 993 -7.12 -19.96 -8.16
C ALA A 993 -6.13 -18.85 -8.53
N PHE A 994 -6.60 -17.78 -9.18
CA PHE A 994 -5.78 -16.64 -9.60
C PHE A 994 -5.16 -15.86 -8.41
N VAL A 995 -5.94 -15.58 -7.35
CA VAL A 995 -5.43 -14.86 -6.16
C VAL A 995 -4.40 -15.68 -5.37
N ASN A 996 -4.47 -17.01 -5.46
CA ASN A 996 -3.52 -17.91 -4.80
C ASN A 996 -2.41 -18.40 -5.75
N ASP A 997 -2.32 -17.86 -6.98
CA ASP A 997 -1.27 -18.23 -7.92
C ASP A 997 0.08 -17.66 -7.43
N PRO A 998 1.08 -18.53 -7.16
CA PRO A 998 2.40 -18.08 -6.71
C PRO A 998 3.11 -17.19 -7.73
N LYS A 999 2.88 -17.37 -9.04
CA LYS A 999 3.47 -16.51 -10.08
C LYS A 999 2.91 -15.09 -9.96
N GLU A 1000 1.59 -14.97 -9.93
CA GLU A 1000 0.89 -13.68 -9.93
C GLU A 1000 1.15 -12.87 -8.64
N THR A 1001 1.18 -13.55 -7.49
CA THR A 1001 1.51 -12.92 -6.21
C THR A 1001 2.99 -12.52 -6.12
N ALA A 1002 3.90 -13.32 -6.67
CA ALA A 1002 5.33 -13.01 -6.72
C ALA A 1002 5.64 -11.78 -7.59
N GLU A 1003 5.10 -11.72 -8.82
CA GLU A 1003 5.23 -10.57 -9.71
C GLU A 1003 4.71 -9.29 -9.05
N ASN A 1004 3.53 -9.38 -8.41
CA ASN A 1004 2.97 -8.23 -7.71
C ASN A 1004 3.85 -7.78 -6.53
N LEU A 1005 4.42 -8.73 -5.78
CA LEU A 1005 5.28 -8.44 -4.63
C LEU A 1005 6.59 -7.75 -5.04
N MET A 1006 7.26 -8.26 -6.08
CA MET A 1006 8.50 -7.67 -6.59
C MET A 1006 8.32 -6.19 -6.90
N ILE A 1007 7.23 -5.83 -7.58
CA ILE A 1007 6.96 -4.44 -7.92
C ILE A 1007 6.52 -3.62 -6.69
N ALA A 1008 5.77 -4.21 -5.76
CA ALA A 1008 5.36 -3.52 -4.53
C ALA A 1008 6.57 -3.15 -3.65
N ASP A 1009 7.54 -4.06 -3.50
CA ASP A 1009 8.76 -3.81 -2.74
C ASP A 1009 9.70 -2.83 -3.46
N LEU A 1010 9.77 -2.86 -4.79
CA LEU A 1010 10.48 -1.86 -5.59
C LEU A 1010 9.89 -0.46 -5.38
N ILE A 1011 8.56 -0.35 -5.42
CA ILE A 1011 7.87 0.93 -5.23
C ILE A 1011 8.06 1.46 -3.80
N ARG A 1012 8.00 0.60 -2.78
CA ARG A 1012 8.30 1.01 -1.39
C ARG A 1012 9.69 1.62 -1.30
N ALA A 1013 10.69 0.96 -1.87
CA ALA A 1013 12.07 1.43 -1.82
C ALA A 1013 12.22 2.79 -2.54
N ASN A 1014 11.58 2.97 -3.70
CA ASN A 1014 11.60 4.26 -4.41
C ASN A 1014 10.90 5.38 -3.62
N LEU A 1015 9.75 5.09 -3.00
CA LEU A 1015 9.06 6.12 -2.19
C LEU A 1015 9.89 6.51 -0.96
N ILE A 1016 10.61 5.57 -0.33
CA ILE A 1016 11.45 5.88 0.85
C ILE A 1016 12.51 6.93 0.52
N GLU A 1017 13.03 6.97 -0.71
CA GLU A 1017 14.04 7.94 -1.15
C GLU A 1017 13.62 9.40 -0.97
N PHE A 1018 12.33 9.70 -1.05
CA PHE A 1018 11.82 11.07 -0.98
C PHE A 1018 10.65 11.31 -0.04
N CYS A 1019 10.03 10.26 0.49
CA CYS A 1019 9.00 10.35 1.53
C CYS A 1019 9.55 10.13 2.94
N GLY A 1020 10.78 9.60 3.06
CA GLY A 1020 11.32 9.13 4.35
C GLY A 1020 10.79 7.75 4.72
N ALA A 1021 11.54 7.05 5.56
CA ALA A 1021 11.22 5.67 5.95
C ALA A 1021 9.99 5.61 6.85
N SER A 1022 9.73 6.67 7.63
CA SER A 1022 8.63 6.74 8.60
C SER A 1022 7.24 6.84 7.98
N SER A 1023 7.12 7.45 6.79
CA SER A 1023 5.82 7.78 6.19
C SER A 1023 5.33 6.73 5.19
N VAL A 1024 6.21 5.87 4.68
CA VAL A 1024 5.89 4.88 3.64
C VAL A 1024 5.17 3.66 4.22
N ASP A 1025 3.98 3.33 3.69
CA ASP A 1025 3.18 2.17 4.09
C ASP A 1025 2.53 1.48 2.87
N VAL A 1026 2.10 0.23 3.07
CA VAL A 1026 1.37 -0.60 2.08
C VAL A 1026 -0.01 -0.94 2.61
N PRO A 1027 -0.99 -0.02 2.53
CA PRO A 1027 -2.34 -0.25 3.04
C PRO A 1027 -3.06 -1.45 2.38
N LYS A 1028 -2.72 -1.79 1.13
CA LYS A 1028 -3.27 -2.94 0.41
C LYS A 1028 -2.13 -3.71 -0.27
N LEU A 1029 -2.04 -5.01 -0.01
CA LEU A 1029 -1.10 -5.94 -0.67
C LEU A 1029 -1.92 -7.07 -1.29
N PHE A 1030 -1.70 -7.36 -2.58
CA PHE A 1030 -2.43 -8.38 -3.35
C PHE A 1030 -3.96 -8.21 -3.34
N ALA A 1031 -4.46 -6.97 -3.35
CA ALA A 1031 -5.89 -6.72 -3.32
C ALA A 1031 -6.53 -6.98 -4.70
N LEU A 1032 -7.57 -7.80 -4.74
CA LEU A 1032 -8.33 -8.03 -5.95
C LEU A 1032 -9.22 -6.82 -6.28
N GLU A 1033 -8.93 -6.12 -7.37
CA GLU A 1033 -9.80 -5.08 -7.93
C GLU A 1033 -10.59 -5.65 -9.11
N THR A 1034 -11.88 -5.29 -9.20
CA THR A 1034 -12.77 -5.74 -10.29
C THR A 1034 -13.02 -4.59 -11.25
N TYR A 1035 -12.60 -4.76 -12.50
CA TYR A 1035 -12.90 -3.85 -13.60
C TYR A 1035 -13.99 -4.42 -14.51
N GLU A 1036 -14.42 -3.64 -15.52
CA GLU A 1036 -15.53 -4.00 -16.41
C GLU A 1036 -15.34 -5.37 -17.08
N ASN A 1037 -14.12 -5.66 -17.57
CA ASN A 1037 -13.82 -6.85 -18.36
C ASN A 1037 -12.83 -7.80 -17.68
N VAL A 1038 -12.13 -7.39 -16.62
CA VAL A 1038 -11.04 -8.15 -15.98
C VAL A 1038 -11.07 -8.00 -14.46
N TYR A 1039 -10.51 -8.98 -13.75
CA TYR A 1039 -10.05 -8.83 -12.37
C TYR A 1039 -8.54 -8.61 -12.40
N SER A 1040 -8.01 -7.81 -11.48
CA SER A 1040 -6.56 -7.58 -11.37
C SER A 1040 -6.10 -7.59 -9.92
N LEU A 1041 -4.87 -8.06 -9.68
CA LEU A 1041 -4.23 -7.90 -8.38
C LEU A 1041 -3.52 -6.54 -8.33
N VAL A 1042 -3.87 -5.77 -7.31
CA VAL A 1042 -3.42 -4.39 -7.13
C VAL A 1042 -2.86 -4.25 -5.72
N SER A 1043 -1.66 -3.70 -5.63
CA SER A 1043 -1.12 -3.23 -4.35
C SER A 1043 -1.22 -1.72 -4.30
N THR A 1044 -1.31 -1.14 -3.11
CA THR A 1044 -1.32 0.31 -2.91
C THR A 1044 -0.20 0.65 -1.95
N VAL A 1045 0.72 1.49 -2.41
CA VAL A 1045 1.84 2.00 -1.61
C VAL A 1045 1.68 3.51 -1.50
N THR A 1046 1.82 4.03 -0.29
CA THR A 1046 1.64 5.45 0.02
C THR A 1046 2.83 5.98 0.81
N GLY A 1047 3.14 7.27 0.68
CA GLY A 1047 4.12 7.97 1.52
C GLY A 1047 3.86 9.47 1.53
N GLU A 1048 4.39 10.19 2.52
CA GLU A 1048 4.34 11.65 2.56
C GLU A 1048 5.68 12.22 2.10
N ILE A 1049 5.69 13.00 1.01
CA ILE A 1049 6.93 13.55 0.44
C ILE A 1049 7.63 14.46 1.45
N LEU A 1050 8.96 14.56 1.42
CA LEU A 1050 9.69 15.46 2.32
C LEU A 1050 9.44 16.94 1.95
N PRO A 1051 9.43 17.89 2.91
CA PRO A 1051 9.17 19.33 2.65
C PRO A 1051 10.03 19.95 1.55
N SER A 1052 11.23 19.41 1.38
CA SER A 1052 12.26 19.89 0.47
C SER A 1052 12.23 19.24 -0.91
N VAL A 1053 11.27 18.34 -1.20
CA VAL A 1053 11.18 17.62 -2.48
C VAL A 1053 9.94 18.06 -3.25
N GLY A 1054 10.14 18.49 -4.50
CA GLY A 1054 9.08 18.80 -5.45
C GLY A 1054 8.45 17.55 -6.06
N THR A 1055 7.25 17.70 -6.63
CA THR A 1055 6.54 16.55 -7.22
C THR A 1055 7.20 16.03 -8.49
N VAL A 1056 7.87 16.88 -9.27
CA VAL A 1056 8.63 16.45 -10.46
C VAL A 1056 9.81 15.57 -10.03
N GLU A 1057 10.53 15.97 -8.99
CA GLU A 1057 11.60 15.15 -8.41
C GLU A 1057 11.07 13.81 -7.86
N GLY A 1058 9.89 13.80 -7.25
CA GLY A 1058 9.22 12.56 -6.82
C GLY A 1058 8.86 11.64 -8.00
N VAL A 1059 8.36 12.19 -9.12
CA VAL A 1059 8.14 11.44 -10.36
C VAL A 1059 9.47 10.86 -10.88
N ARG A 1060 10.53 11.68 -10.92
CA ARG A 1060 11.86 11.30 -11.42
C ARG A 1060 12.44 10.12 -10.65
N ARG A 1061 12.42 10.14 -9.31
CA ARG A 1061 12.99 9.06 -8.48
C ARG A 1061 12.27 7.71 -8.65
N CYS A 1062 10.98 7.73 -8.99
CA CYS A 1062 10.24 6.51 -9.29
C CYS A 1062 10.39 6.04 -10.75
N PHE A 1063 10.93 6.87 -11.65
CA PHE A 1063 10.91 6.64 -13.09
C PHE A 1063 12.09 5.76 -13.58
N PRO A 1064 11.89 4.91 -14.60
CA PRO A 1064 10.63 4.53 -15.24
C PRO A 1064 9.72 3.66 -14.34
N PRO A 1065 8.45 3.48 -14.73
CA PRO A 1065 7.53 2.57 -14.04
C PRO A 1065 8.14 1.18 -13.85
N GLY A 1066 8.19 0.70 -12.60
CA GLY A 1066 8.76 -0.61 -12.25
C GLY A 1066 8.10 -1.76 -13.01
N SER A 1067 6.78 -1.68 -13.23
CA SER A 1067 6.00 -2.66 -13.98
C SER A 1067 6.42 -2.81 -15.45
N MET A 1068 7.10 -1.80 -16.00
CA MET A 1068 7.60 -1.74 -17.37
C MET A 1068 9.12 -1.91 -17.46
N THR A 1069 9.81 -2.30 -16.40
CA THR A 1069 11.28 -2.48 -16.42
C THR A 1069 11.62 -3.88 -15.95
N GLY A 1070 11.65 -4.10 -14.64
CA GLY A 1070 12.10 -5.32 -13.99
C GLY A 1070 12.69 -4.98 -12.63
N ALA A 1071 13.12 -6.00 -11.91
CA ALA A 1071 13.80 -5.84 -10.63
C ALA A 1071 15.03 -6.73 -10.59
N PRO A 1072 16.22 -6.23 -10.20
CA PRO A 1072 16.56 -4.84 -9.87
C PRO A 1072 16.59 -3.87 -11.07
N LYS A 1073 16.07 -2.64 -10.89
CA LYS A 1073 15.63 -1.75 -11.98
C LYS A 1073 16.75 -1.40 -12.98
N LEU A 1074 17.90 -0.92 -12.49
CA LEU A 1074 19.02 -0.51 -13.35
C LEU A 1074 19.54 -1.67 -14.20
N ARG A 1075 19.80 -2.80 -13.54
CA ARG A 1075 20.34 -4.00 -14.20
C ARG A 1075 19.35 -4.58 -15.20
N SER A 1076 18.07 -4.66 -14.84
CA SER A 1076 17.00 -5.09 -15.76
C SER A 1076 16.94 -4.22 -17.02
N VAL A 1077 17.03 -2.90 -16.88
CA VAL A 1077 17.03 -1.97 -18.03
C VAL A 1077 18.23 -2.22 -18.95
N GLN A 1078 19.43 -2.37 -18.39
CA GLN A 1078 20.65 -2.65 -19.18
C GLN A 1078 20.56 -3.98 -19.94
N ILE A 1079 19.98 -5.01 -19.31
CA ILE A 1079 19.76 -6.33 -19.95
C ILE A 1079 18.76 -6.19 -21.09
N LEU A 1080 17.62 -5.52 -20.84
CA LEU A 1080 16.56 -5.36 -21.82
C LEU A 1080 17.02 -4.62 -23.08
N GLU A 1081 17.93 -3.64 -22.95
CA GLU A 1081 18.49 -2.94 -24.12
C GLU A 1081 19.24 -3.86 -25.09
N GLY A 1082 19.82 -4.95 -24.60
CA GLY A 1082 20.46 -5.95 -25.45
C GLY A 1082 19.51 -7.03 -25.99
N LEU A 1083 18.30 -7.15 -25.43
CA LEU A 1083 17.35 -8.22 -25.76
C LEU A 1083 16.14 -7.73 -26.56
N GLU A 1084 15.76 -6.46 -26.43
CA GLU A 1084 14.64 -5.89 -27.17
C GLU A 1084 15.02 -5.62 -28.63
N THR A 1085 14.07 -5.89 -29.53
CA THR A 1085 14.28 -5.72 -30.98
C THR A 1085 14.18 -4.27 -31.43
N SER A 1086 13.52 -3.42 -30.64
CA SER A 1086 13.51 -1.97 -30.84
C SER A 1086 14.66 -1.34 -30.05
N ALA A 1087 15.48 -0.53 -30.71
CA ALA A 1087 16.53 0.24 -30.04
C ALA A 1087 16.01 1.22 -28.98
N ARG A 1088 14.76 1.71 -29.11
CA ARG A 1088 14.13 2.65 -28.18
C ARG A 1088 12.65 2.32 -27.98
N ARG A 1089 12.12 2.56 -26.79
CA ARG A 1089 10.67 2.43 -26.52
C ARG A 1089 9.89 3.72 -26.80
N GLY A 1090 10.55 4.87 -26.78
CA GLY A 1090 9.93 6.18 -27.06
C GLY A 1090 8.90 6.57 -26.00
N ILE A 1091 7.71 7.03 -26.42
CA ILE A 1091 6.63 7.41 -25.48
C ILE A 1091 6.09 6.18 -24.74
N TYR A 1092 6.07 5.01 -25.38
CA TYR A 1092 5.61 3.75 -24.78
C TYR A 1092 6.50 3.36 -23.58
N SER A 1093 5.91 2.79 -22.52
CA SER A 1093 6.56 2.51 -21.24
C SER A 1093 6.99 3.74 -20.43
N GLY A 1094 6.78 4.95 -20.94
CA GLY A 1094 6.93 6.20 -20.18
C GLY A 1094 5.77 6.46 -19.23
N CYS A 1095 5.59 7.73 -18.86
CA CYS A 1095 4.43 8.16 -18.08
C CYS A 1095 3.76 9.40 -18.69
N LEU A 1096 2.44 9.49 -18.55
CA LEU A 1096 1.62 10.55 -19.15
C LEU A 1096 0.62 11.08 -18.12
N GLY A 1097 0.42 12.40 -18.08
CA GLY A 1097 -0.53 13.01 -17.15
C GLY A 1097 -0.31 14.50 -16.97
N PHE A 1098 -0.37 14.98 -15.72
CA PHE A 1098 -0.27 16.41 -15.42
C PHE A 1098 0.52 16.75 -14.16
N LEU A 1099 1.03 17.97 -14.13
CA LEU A 1099 1.56 18.68 -12.97
C LEU A 1099 0.70 19.95 -12.78
N SER A 1100 0.03 20.07 -11.64
CA SER A 1100 -0.84 21.21 -11.35
C SER A 1100 -0.13 22.28 -10.55
N LEU A 1101 -0.55 23.53 -10.71
CA LEU A 1101 -0.02 24.68 -9.96
C LEU A 1101 -0.24 24.58 -8.44
N ASN A 1102 -1.09 23.67 -7.96
CA ASN A 1102 -1.28 23.38 -6.53
C ASN A 1102 -0.38 22.25 -6.00
N ASN A 1103 0.68 21.92 -6.75
CA ASN A 1103 1.60 20.79 -6.53
C ASN A 1103 0.96 19.40 -6.61
N ARG A 1104 -0.32 19.25 -6.92
CA ARG A 1104 -0.87 17.92 -7.24
C ARG A 1104 -0.40 17.47 -8.61
N ALA A 1105 -0.22 16.17 -8.77
CA ALA A 1105 0.18 15.58 -10.03
C ALA A 1105 -0.39 14.18 -10.15
N VAL A 1106 -0.72 13.75 -11.36
CA VAL A 1106 -1.18 12.40 -11.65
C VAL A 1106 -0.56 11.96 -12.95
N PHE A 1107 0.14 10.84 -12.94
CA PHE A 1107 0.71 10.21 -14.13
C PHE A 1107 0.27 8.75 -14.20
N SER A 1108 -0.16 8.33 -15.38
CA SER A 1108 -0.39 6.92 -15.73
C SER A 1108 0.83 6.34 -16.45
N VAL A 1109 0.93 5.01 -16.44
CA VAL A 1109 1.92 4.30 -17.27
C VAL A 1109 1.46 4.34 -18.72
N VAL A 1110 2.34 4.63 -19.68
CA VAL A 1110 1.99 4.64 -21.10
C VAL A 1110 1.96 3.21 -21.65
N ILE A 1111 0.83 2.55 -21.44
CA ILE A 1111 0.47 1.22 -21.98
C ILE A 1111 -0.90 1.30 -22.65
N ARG A 1112 -1.24 0.31 -23.49
CA ARG A 1112 -2.51 0.29 -24.25
C ARG A 1112 -2.76 1.61 -24.98
N THR A 1113 -1.71 2.12 -25.62
CA THR A 1113 -1.66 3.46 -26.20
C THR A 1113 -1.21 3.37 -27.65
N LEU A 1114 -1.98 3.98 -28.54
CA LEU A 1114 -1.63 4.16 -29.94
C LEU A 1114 -1.02 5.55 -30.10
N ILE A 1115 0.17 5.61 -30.67
CA ILE A 1115 0.90 6.86 -30.91
C ILE A 1115 1.02 7.04 -32.42
N ALA A 1116 0.48 8.14 -32.93
CA ALA A 1116 0.74 8.60 -34.29
C ALA A 1116 1.83 9.66 -34.23
N HIS A 1117 2.93 9.46 -34.94
CA HIS A 1117 3.99 10.46 -35.11
C HIS A 1117 4.34 10.53 -36.59
N GLN A 1118 4.10 11.69 -37.22
CA GLN A 1118 4.20 11.86 -38.68
C GLN A 1118 3.36 10.79 -39.40
N ASP A 1119 3.96 10.03 -40.33
CA ASP A 1119 3.32 8.96 -41.11
C ASP A 1119 3.32 7.60 -40.40
N GLN A 1120 3.76 7.49 -39.14
CA GLN A 1120 3.91 6.21 -38.43
C GLN A 1120 2.97 6.10 -37.24
N LEU A 1121 2.28 4.96 -37.14
CA LEU A 1121 1.51 4.57 -35.98
C LEU A 1121 2.24 3.45 -35.24
N THR A 1122 2.41 3.61 -33.94
CA THR A 1122 3.07 2.65 -33.07
C THR A 1122 2.18 2.24 -31.89
N TYR A 1123 2.24 0.97 -31.52
CA TYR A 1123 1.55 0.42 -30.36
C TYR A 1123 2.48 -0.58 -29.66
N GLY A 1124 2.88 -0.27 -28.43
CA GLY A 1124 3.75 -1.14 -27.64
C GLY A 1124 2.99 -2.26 -26.94
N ALA A 1125 3.62 -3.44 -26.87
CA ALA A 1125 3.12 -4.58 -26.12
C ALA A 1125 4.29 -5.37 -25.51
N GLY A 1126 4.05 -6.03 -24.37
CA GLY A 1126 5.07 -6.77 -23.64
C GLY A 1126 4.52 -7.48 -22.40
N GLY A 1127 5.39 -8.21 -21.71
CA GLY A 1127 5.06 -9.02 -20.54
C GLY A 1127 6.22 -9.08 -19.55
N ALA A 1128 5.91 -9.40 -18.30
CA ALA A 1128 6.93 -9.69 -17.31
C ALA A 1128 7.41 -11.13 -17.51
N ILE A 1129 8.72 -11.28 -17.74
CA ILE A 1129 9.34 -12.59 -17.82
C ILE A 1129 9.90 -12.91 -16.44
N THR A 1130 9.41 -14.00 -15.87
CA THR A 1130 9.93 -14.61 -14.65
C THR A 1130 10.50 -15.98 -14.96
N TRP A 1131 11.14 -16.61 -13.99
CA TRP A 1131 11.58 -18.00 -14.12
C TRP A 1131 10.40 -18.96 -14.45
N LEU A 1132 9.20 -18.66 -13.95
CA LEU A 1132 7.99 -19.47 -14.14
C LEU A 1132 7.25 -19.19 -15.47
N SER A 1133 7.73 -18.26 -16.28
CA SER A 1133 7.10 -17.90 -17.55
C SER A 1133 7.16 -19.03 -18.58
N ASP A 1134 6.03 -19.33 -19.23
CA ASP A 1134 5.98 -20.22 -20.39
C ASP A 1134 6.23 -19.45 -21.68
N VAL A 1135 7.22 -19.87 -22.46
CA VAL A 1135 7.67 -19.15 -23.67
C VAL A 1135 6.54 -18.94 -24.68
N ASN A 1136 5.63 -19.91 -24.86
CA ASN A 1136 4.52 -19.76 -25.78
C ASN A 1136 3.40 -18.90 -25.18
N GLY A 1137 3.08 -19.11 -23.90
CA GLY A 1137 2.10 -18.34 -23.16
C GLY A 1137 2.40 -16.85 -23.12
N GLU A 1138 3.67 -16.46 -22.90
CA GLU A 1138 4.08 -15.05 -22.88
C GLU A 1138 3.94 -14.39 -24.26
N TRP A 1139 4.29 -15.09 -25.35
CA TRP A 1139 4.04 -14.58 -26.71
C TRP A 1139 2.54 -14.41 -26.98
N ASP A 1140 1.73 -15.41 -26.62
CA ASP A 1140 0.28 -15.34 -26.74
C ASP A 1140 -0.31 -14.18 -25.93
N GLU A 1141 0.27 -13.87 -24.76
CA GLU A 1141 -0.10 -12.72 -23.93
C GLU A 1141 0.22 -11.39 -24.62
N VAL A 1142 1.39 -11.22 -25.23
CA VAL A 1142 1.75 -10.03 -26.01
C VAL A 1142 0.74 -9.78 -27.12
N VAL A 1143 0.42 -10.82 -27.90
CA VAL A 1143 -0.58 -10.75 -28.97
C VAL A 1143 -1.97 -10.46 -28.42
N LEU A 1144 -2.35 -11.05 -27.28
CA LEU A 1144 -3.63 -10.81 -26.62
C LEU A 1144 -3.76 -9.35 -26.14
N LYS A 1145 -2.71 -8.79 -25.54
CA LYS A 1145 -2.65 -7.39 -25.10
C LYS A 1145 -2.79 -6.44 -26.29
N ALA A 1146 -2.13 -6.72 -27.41
CA ALA A 1146 -2.28 -5.93 -28.63
C ALA A 1146 -3.71 -6.01 -29.19
N ARG A 1147 -4.27 -7.22 -29.33
CA ARG A 1147 -5.63 -7.45 -29.81
C ARG A 1147 -6.72 -6.86 -28.92
N SER A 1148 -6.45 -6.63 -27.63
CA SER A 1148 -7.41 -6.00 -26.74
C SER A 1148 -7.82 -4.60 -27.24
N VAL A 1149 -6.86 -3.84 -27.79
CA VAL A 1149 -7.05 -2.50 -28.36
C VAL A 1149 -7.17 -2.55 -29.89
N LEU A 1150 -6.21 -3.17 -30.57
CA LEU A 1150 -6.13 -3.19 -32.04
C LEU A 1150 -7.05 -4.23 -32.70
N LYS A 1151 -7.74 -5.09 -31.94
CA LYS A 1151 -8.65 -6.13 -32.46
C LYS A 1151 -7.97 -7.00 -33.53
N ASP A 1152 -8.67 -7.30 -34.63
CA ASP A 1152 -8.20 -8.19 -35.70
C ASP A 1152 -7.15 -7.54 -36.61
N ARG A 1153 -6.74 -6.29 -36.34
CA ARG A 1153 -5.72 -5.54 -37.10
C ARG A 1153 -4.29 -6.02 -36.83
N VAL A 1154 -4.10 -6.97 -35.92
CA VAL A 1154 -2.79 -7.51 -35.53
C VAL A 1154 -2.50 -8.77 -36.35
N SER A 1155 -1.50 -8.72 -37.24
CA SER A 1155 -0.98 -9.92 -37.88
C SER A 1155 -0.23 -10.78 -36.86
N LYS A 1156 -0.41 -12.11 -36.93
CA LYS A 1156 0.33 -13.06 -36.08
C LYS A 1156 1.80 -13.10 -36.42
#